data_AF-A0A9D2U0W5-F1
#
_entry.id   AF-A0A9D2U0W5-F1
#
_cell.length_a   1.000
_cell.length_b   1.000
_cell.length_c   1.000
_cell.angle_alpha   90.00
_cell.angle_beta   90.00
_cell.angle_gamma   90.00
#
_symmetry.space_group_name_H-M   'P 1'
#
loop_
_entity.id
_entity.type
_entity.pdbx_description
1 polymer ?
#
loop_
_entity_poly.entity_id
_entity_poly.type
_entity_poly.pdbx_seq_one_letter_code
_entity_poly.pdbx_strand_id
1 'polypeptide(L)'
;MVKKKKGLLAVFLACTMTVGMVLPANAANPQDESQEPTVQAANDGLELSKSIALKDNGNYELTLEAYATGQTTTTTVTEKQALDIVLVLDQSGSMADPFSGSGNRQAALKTAVENFIDAVHDDSVELDGQEGDVEHRLGIVTYGSGSSTLAELGSIEDNYQQYVDSISGLPNRPSGATNTDSGMERANNMLPNKTEGRKSVVVLFTDGVPTESNTFSDGVADGAISAAYQMKNTKGATVYTIGIFNGAETGYLGELEDNWDGWNGIAGISDEDKANRFMHLVSNNSLQATDLGVGWIGIPIFGYTGITNNFDCDPSRGYYKTASNADELNAVFEEVQHDSSTSGTSVTLNSDALLRDVVDTANFKLPAGMTDKDVSVSVVTGTKETNDSQVAWGSTGSTEGISASVNAGESTVDVTGFDYADNYIAPEHPGAKLVVKFEVQALHAGTDMTSNTDESAIYTDNTAQTLVRGFESPEVTIAANTHVLDFGKKVEISKTGARYVKSEPNAHNNAAVYDSADGYFAVEGSGISYQPQTTNWASVDTGYVFGNNSGNYWEAESFLPATSVYYEDDFGYTTSGDGTQTKQDGYTTIEYTGNWTTVSAGKDAGETQGSENTVYGTDAAYDGNLNYSDGSAHYAESGATAKFTFTGTGLDIYTRTTASSGQVIVQIKGQENGKIYTALVDNEFTSTGENGLYQIPTVSFQDVVRDTYDVTITVLPDKEGNSTFYLDAIRVYNPMSEEDAVASEAYEQAGEANAVIKEVRDELLDAETFGTVSVGNIPETAGSVYIDKSNGSTTEIGVYEDLGPKNEVYLASGTGVAFNIGQAQYDKVLLGLKAPAGAASQVAVTDKDGKKDIAVNSATDMYYEITPDENGNVMIYNSGDAMIAVTKVRVTGVDDPQNFALMTTSALMSYVESFDSLAYTEETIEPGTAEGDVDIDNPSVPEAPSEPDSGDSGNSGHGTVIDTIVETVNSLWDSIWNGFSSWLSRW
;
A
#
# COMPACT_ATOMS: atom_id res chain seq x y z
N MET A 1 -34.31 -60.42 -21.57
CA MET A 1 -33.05 -61.04 -21.06
C MET A 1 -31.92 -60.06 -21.33
N VAL A 2 -31.14 -59.71 -20.28
CA VAL A 2 -29.80 -59.07 -20.25
C VAL A 2 -29.74 -57.61 -20.78
N LYS A 3 -29.82 -56.59 -19.89
CA LYS A 3 -28.73 -55.79 -19.24
C LYS A 3 -27.96 -54.90 -20.26
N LYS A 4 -27.63 -53.61 -20.04
CA LYS A 4 -27.22 -52.87 -18.82
C LYS A 4 -27.03 -51.36 -19.16
N LYS A 5 -27.40 -50.49 -18.21
CA LYS A 5 -26.74 -49.26 -17.68
C LYS A 5 -26.08 -48.20 -18.62
N LYS A 6 -26.44 -46.93 -18.37
CA LYS A 6 -25.62 -45.73 -17.98
C LYS A 6 -26.67 -44.67 -17.52
N GLY A 7 -26.72 -44.07 -16.31
CA GLY A 7 -25.70 -43.40 -15.47
C GLY A 7 -25.48 -41.99 -16.04
N LEU A 8 -25.64 -40.84 -15.38
CA LEU A 8 -25.88 -40.41 -14.00
C LEU A 8 -26.43 -38.97 -14.09
N LEU A 9 -27.44 -38.62 -13.27
CA LEU A 9 -28.03 -37.29 -13.17
C LEU A 9 -27.43 -36.57 -11.93
N ALA A 10 -27.16 -35.27 -12.05
CA ALA A 10 -27.01 -34.26 -11.00
C ALA A 10 -25.88 -34.40 -9.95
N VAL A 11 -24.90 -33.49 -10.00
CA VAL A 11 -24.29 -32.79 -8.84
C VAL A 11 -23.68 -31.47 -9.34
N PHE A 12 -24.16 -30.32 -8.86
CA PHE A 12 -23.27 -29.28 -8.33
C PHE A 12 -24.01 -28.49 -7.25
N LEU A 13 -23.31 -28.33 -6.14
CA LEU A 13 -23.77 -28.08 -4.79
C LEU A 13 -23.61 -26.60 -4.45
N ALA A 14 -24.60 -26.08 -3.73
CA ALA A 14 -24.61 -24.78 -3.10
C ALA A 14 -23.41 -24.58 -2.15
N CYS A 15 -22.76 -23.42 -2.24
CA CYS A 15 -22.03 -22.80 -1.14
C CYS A 15 -22.69 -21.46 -0.84
N THR A 16 -23.51 -21.43 0.21
CA THR A 16 -23.98 -20.23 0.89
C THR A 16 -22.87 -19.72 1.81
N MET A 17 -22.43 -18.48 1.67
CA MET A 17 -21.84 -17.72 2.78
C MET A 17 -22.78 -16.58 3.14
N THR A 18 -23.40 -16.73 4.30
CA THR A 18 -24.06 -15.68 5.07
C THR A 18 -23.01 -14.74 5.64
N VAL A 19 -23.11 -13.44 5.36
CA VAL A 19 -22.59 -12.39 6.25
C VAL A 19 -23.82 -11.71 6.86
N GLY A 20 -23.97 -11.89 8.17
CA GLY A 20 -24.93 -11.17 8.98
C GLY A 20 -24.27 -9.93 9.57
N MET A 21 -24.85 -8.76 9.33
CA MET A 21 -24.75 -7.63 10.24
C MET A 21 -26.15 -7.31 10.74
N VAL A 22 -26.32 -7.41 12.06
CA VAL A 22 -27.51 -6.96 12.79
C VAL A 22 -27.26 -5.51 13.17
N LEU A 23 -28.07 -4.58 12.65
CA LEU A 23 -28.17 -3.22 13.20
C LEU A 23 -29.36 -3.15 14.18
N PRO A 24 -29.24 -2.42 15.30
CA PRO A 24 -30.35 -2.19 16.21
C PRO A 24 -31.36 -1.21 15.61
N ALA A 25 -32.63 -1.58 15.71
CA ALA A 25 -33.76 -0.76 15.28
C ALA A 25 -33.98 0.42 16.24
N ASN A 26 -34.04 1.64 15.70
CA ASN A 26 -34.78 2.75 16.31
C ASN A 26 -35.65 3.41 15.23
N ALA A 27 -36.92 3.65 15.58
CA ALA A 27 -37.98 4.06 14.67
C ALA A 27 -38.44 5.51 14.90
N ALA A 28 -38.86 6.13 13.78
CA ALA A 28 -39.67 7.35 13.59
C ALA A 28 -38.95 8.71 13.77
N ASN A 29 -39.08 9.72 12.89
CA ASN A 29 -40.15 10.13 11.94
C ASN A 29 -39.56 11.10 10.85
N PRO A 30 -40.27 11.45 9.75
CA PRO A 30 -39.72 11.77 8.43
C PRO A 30 -39.69 13.27 8.05
N GLN A 31 -38.81 13.64 7.10
CA GLN A 31 -39.05 14.57 5.98
C GLN A 31 -37.71 14.98 5.33
N ASP A 32 -37.36 14.42 4.18
CA ASP A 32 -37.24 15.11 2.88
C ASP A 32 -36.76 14.08 1.83
N GLU A 33 -37.57 13.81 0.81
CA GLU A 33 -37.23 12.86 -0.27
C GLU A 33 -36.43 13.58 -1.36
N SER A 34 -35.09 13.51 -1.26
CA SER A 34 -34.22 13.60 -2.44
C SER A 34 -33.71 12.20 -2.73
N GLN A 35 -34.15 11.65 -3.87
CA GLN A 35 -33.89 10.28 -4.31
C GLN A 35 -32.40 9.92 -4.26
N GLU A 36 -32.06 8.90 -3.47
CA GLU A 36 -30.78 8.21 -3.61
C GLU A 36 -30.76 7.47 -4.97
N PRO A 37 -29.64 7.51 -5.70
CA PRO A 37 -29.49 6.74 -6.93
C PRO A 37 -29.50 5.24 -6.60
N THR A 38 -30.54 4.55 -7.02
CA THR A 38 -30.66 3.09 -6.87
C THR A 38 -29.62 2.38 -7.74
N VAL A 39 -28.64 1.72 -7.11
CA VAL A 39 -27.69 0.80 -7.75
C VAL A 39 -28.46 -0.40 -8.32
N GLN A 40 -28.41 -0.59 -9.64
CA GLN A 40 -28.88 -1.81 -10.29
C GLN A 40 -27.77 -2.88 -10.22
N ALA A 41 -27.75 -3.66 -9.13
CA ALA A 41 -26.89 -4.85 -9.04
C ALA A 41 -27.55 -6.05 -9.73
N ALA A 42 -27.24 -6.30 -11.02
CA ALA A 42 -27.36 -7.60 -11.69
C ALA A 42 -26.71 -7.58 -13.09
N ASN A 43 -25.56 -8.26 -13.26
CA ASN A 43 -24.93 -8.70 -14.53
C ASN A 43 -25.22 -7.84 -15.78
N ASP A 44 -24.60 -6.67 -15.90
CA ASP A 44 -24.73 -5.78 -17.08
C ASP A 44 -23.70 -6.03 -18.18
N GLY A 45 -22.77 -6.97 -17.96
CA GLY A 45 -21.72 -7.28 -18.91
C GLY A 45 -20.55 -6.29 -18.88
N LEU A 46 -20.42 -5.43 -17.86
CA LEU A 46 -19.25 -4.56 -17.66
C LEU A 46 -18.40 -5.00 -16.46
N GLU A 47 -17.10 -5.07 -16.67
CA GLU A 47 -16.10 -5.37 -15.66
C GLU A 47 -15.21 -4.14 -15.47
N LEU A 48 -15.15 -3.63 -14.24
CA LEU A 48 -14.40 -2.44 -13.86
C LEU A 48 -13.48 -2.78 -12.69
N SER A 49 -12.29 -2.18 -12.67
CA SER A 49 -11.41 -2.20 -11.51
C SER A 49 -10.69 -0.86 -11.38
N LYS A 50 -10.44 -0.44 -10.14
CA LYS A 50 -9.61 0.71 -9.84
C LYS A 50 -8.56 0.32 -8.81
N SER A 51 -7.32 0.76 -9.02
CA SER A 51 -6.24 0.56 -8.06
C SER A 51 -5.44 1.85 -7.89
N ILE A 52 -4.83 2.01 -6.72
CA ILE A 52 -3.98 3.14 -6.36
C ILE A 52 -2.61 2.62 -5.92
N ALA A 53 -1.51 3.24 -6.37
CA ALA A 53 -0.16 2.81 -6.04
C ALA A 53 0.80 3.99 -5.85
N LEU A 54 1.64 3.94 -4.81
CA LEU A 54 2.62 4.99 -4.51
C LEU A 54 3.80 4.99 -5.49
N LYS A 55 4.14 6.17 -6.03
CA LYS A 55 5.20 6.39 -7.03
C LYS A 55 6.46 6.98 -6.41
N ASP A 56 7.58 6.86 -7.13
CA ASP A 56 8.91 7.33 -6.73
C ASP A 56 9.00 8.85 -6.48
N ASN A 57 8.11 9.62 -7.09
CA ASN A 57 8.01 11.07 -6.93
C ASN A 57 7.14 11.50 -5.74
N GLY A 58 6.51 10.52 -5.09
CA GLY A 58 5.65 10.72 -3.96
C GLY A 58 4.17 10.93 -4.20
N ASN A 59 3.76 10.88 -5.46
CA ASN A 59 2.36 10.90 -5.82
C ASN A 59 1.81 9.47 -5.85
N TYR A 60 0.49 9.35 -5.88
CA TYR A 60 -0.18 8.07 -6.08
C TYR A 60 -0.67 7.97 -7.52
N GLU A 61 -0.35 6.88 -8.22
CA GLU A 61 -0.90 6.56 -9.55
C GLU A 61 -2.22 5.80 -9.37
N LEU A 62 -3.30 6.36 -9.90
CA LEU A 62 -4.55 5.68 -10.10
C LEU A 62 -4.51 4.93 -11.42
N THR A 63 -4.98 3.69 -11.43
CA THR A 63 -5.21 2.88 -12.63
C THR A 63 -6.67 2.46 -12.65
N LEU A 64 -7.41 2.89 -13.67
CA LEU A 64 -8.78 2.47 -13.93
C LEU A 64 -8.77 1.53 -15.14
N GLU A 65 -9.42 0.39 -15.01
CA GLU A 65 -9.59 -0.56 -16.11
C GLU A 65 -11.08 -0.85 -16.31
N ALA A 66 -11.52 -0.91 -17.56
CA ALA A 66 -12.89 -1.24 -17.90
C ALA A 66 -12.98 -2.05 -19.21
N TYR A 67 -13.80 -3.09 -19.22
CA TYR A 67 -14.13 -3.84 -20.44
C TYR A 67 -15.54 -4.41 -20.40
N ALA A 68 -16.10 -4.66 -21.58
CA ALA A 68 -17.34 -5.40 -21.71
C ALA A 68 -17.07 -6.90 -21.83
N THR A 69 -17.89 -7.70 -21.18
CA THR A 69 -17.99 -9.14 -21.38
C THR A 69 -19.15 -9.44 -22.32
N GLY A 70 -18.96 -10.43 -23.18
CA GLY A 70 -20.04 -11.08 -23.90
C GLY A 70 -20.20 -12.51 -23.43
N GLN A 71 -21.29 -13.11 -23.87
CA GLN A 71 -21.52 -14.53 -23.67
C GLN A 71 -21.66 -15.20 -25.03
N THR A 72 -21.06 -16.38 -25.17
CA THR A 72 -21.46 -17.30 -26.23
C THR A 72 -22.83 -17.80 -25.86
N THR A 73 -23.85 -17.25 -26.50
CA THR A 73 -25.16 -17.86 -26.42
C THR A 73 -25.10 -19.07 -27.35
N THR A 74 -24.91 -20.27 -26.79
CA THR A 74 -25.42 -21.47 -27.45
C THR A 74 -26.92 -21.28 -27.41
N THR A 75 -27.46 -20.59 -28.41
CA THR A 75 -28.89 -20.49 -28.54
C THR A 75 -29.35 -21.93 -28.76
N THR A 76 -29.93 -22.58 -27.75
CA THR A 76 -31.15 -23.33 -28.03
C THR A 76 -32.10 -22.28 -28.59
N VAL A 77 -31.98 -22.08 -29.90
CA VAL A 77 -32.71 -21.11 -30.71
C VAL A 77 -34.18 -21.25 -30.33
N THR A 78 -34.72 -20.26 -29.61
CA THR A 78 -36.14 -20.23 -29.28
C THR A 78 -36.98 -19.65 -30.44
N GLU A 79 -36.35 -19.22 -31.54
CA GLU A 79 -37.00 -18.98 -32.83
C GLU A 79 -36.25 -19.73 -33.94
N LYS A 80 -36.65 -20.97 -34.24
CA LYS A 80 -36.03 -21.73 -35.34
C LYS A 80 -36.00 -20.86 -36.61
N GLN A 81 -34.92 -20.91 -37.40
CA GLN A 81 -34.80 -20.15 -38.65
C GLN A 81 -34.75 -21.10 -39.85
N ALA A 82 -35.54 -20.82 -40.88
CA ALA A 82 -35.61 -21.67 -42.06
C ALA A 82 -34.31 -21.63 -42.88
N LEU A 83 -33.92 -22.78 -43.45
CA LEU A 83 -32.66 -22.96 -44.17
C LEU A 83 -32.87 -23.34 -45.63
N ASP A 84 -31.98 -22.86 -46.51
CA ASP A 84 -31.84 -23.30 -47.90
C ASP A 84 -30.52 -24.03 -48.06
N ILE A 85 -30.57 -25.35 -48.07
CA ILE A 85 -29.39 -26.22 -48.04
C ILE A 85 -29.14 -26.78 -49.45
N VAL A 86 -27.91 -26.65 -49.95
CA VAL A 86 -27.48 -27.31 -51.18
C VAL A 86 -26.27 -28.20 -50.90
N LEU A 87 -26.46 -29.51 -51.09
CA LEU A 87 -25.38 -30.49 -50.99
C LEU A 87 -24.71 -30.65 -52.36
N VAL A 88 -23.38 -30.58 -52.39
CA VAL A 88 -22.57 -30.72 -53.60
C VAL A 88 -21.68 -31.94 -53.44
N LEU A 89 -22.08 -33.04 -54.06
CA LEU A 89 -21.59 -34.38 -53.76
C LEU A 89 -20.69 -34.93 -54.88
N ASP A 90 -19.45 -35.24 -54.54
CA ASP A 90 -18.51 -35.87 -55.47
C ASP A 90 -18.95 -37.30 -55.85
N GLN A 91 -18.91 -37.60 -57.15
CA GLN A 91 -19.15 -38.88 -57.82
C GLN A 91 -17.99 -39.21 -58.78
N SER A 92 -16.77 -38.78 -58.43
CA SER A 92 -15.51 -39.14 -59.09
C SER A 92 -15.20 -40.63 -58.95
N GLY A 93 -14.21 -41.12 -59.71
CA GLY A 93 -13.79 -42.52 -59.62
C GLY A 93 -13.16 -42.93 -58.29
N SER A 94 -12.52 -42.00 -57.58
CA SER A 94 -11.91 -42.23 -56.27
C SER A 94 -12.94 -42.52 -55.19
N MET A 95 -14.18 -42.05 -55.34
CA MET A 95 -15.26 -42.36 -54.41
C MET A 95 -15.58 -43.86 -54.32
N ALA A 96 -15.16 -44.67 -55.30
CA ALA A 96 -15.27 -46.12 -55.26
C ALA A 96 -14.19 -46.80 -54.40
N ASP A 97 -13.20 -46.06 -53.91
CA ASP A 97 -12.05 -46.56 -53.15
C ASP A 97 -12.42 -46.92 -51.70
N PRO A 98 -11.68 -47.85 -51.08
CA PRO A 98 -11.97 -48.29 -49.72
C PRO A 98 -11.96 -47.14 -48.70
N PHE A 99 -12.90 -47.17 -47.76
CA PHE A 99 -12.96 -46.25 -46.63
C PHE A 99 -13.16 -47.04 -45.34
N SER A 100 -12.42 -46.66 -44.30
CA SER A 100 -12.47 -47.37 -43.02
C SER A 100 -13.88 -47.32 -42.44
N GLY A 101 -14.45 -48.48 -42.08
CA GLY A 101 -15.74 -48.58 -41.38
C GLY A 101 -16.99 -48.90 -42.22
N SER A 102 -17.01 -48.68 -43.54
CA SER A 102 -18.27 -48.81 -44.34
C SER A 102 -18.12 -49.41 -45.75
N GLY A 103 -16.94 -49.94 -46.10
CA GLY A 103 -16.67 -50.50 -47.42
C GLY A 103 -15.91 -49.51 -48.30
N ASN A 104 -16.61 -48.63 -49.01
CA ASN A 104 -16.01 -47.57 -49.83
C ASN A 104 -16.52 -46.17 -49.47
N ARG A 105 -15.81 -45.12 -49.91
CA ARG A 105 -16.12 -43.72 -49.60
C ARG A 105 -17.55 -43.32 -50.00
N GLN A 106 -18.00 -43.81 -51.16
CA GLN A 106 -19.37 -43.66 -51.64
C GLN A 106 -20.43 -44.23 -50.69
N ALA A 107 -20.19 -45.41 -50.11
CA ALA A 107 -21.11 -46.00 -49.15
C ALA A 107 -21.19 -45.15 -47.87
N ALA A 108 -20.06 -44.63 -47.39
CA ALA A 108 -20.00 -43.73 -46.24
C ALA A 108 -20.78 -42.43 -46.50
N LEU A 109 -20.57 -41.82 -47.67
CA LEU A 109 -21.27 -40.60 -48.07
C LEU A 109 -22.79 -40.82 -48.11
N LYS A 110 -23.25 -41.91 -48.74
CA LYS A 110 -24.69 -42.21 -48.83
C LYS A 110 -25.32 -42.29 -47.44
N THR A 111 -24.69 -43.00 -46.51
CA THR A 111 -25.19 -43.11 -45.13
C THR A 111 -25.17 -41.77 -44.39
N ALA A 112 -24.07 -41.01 -44.46
CA ALA A 112 -23.98 -39.72 -43.77
C ALA A 112 -24.99 -38.69 -44.31
N VAL A 113 -25.20 -38.67 -45.63
CA VAL A 113 -26.17 -37.77 -46.27
C VAL A 113 -27.61 -38.22 -46.00
N GLU A 114 -27.90 -39.53 -45.97
CA GLU A 114 -29.22 -40.04 -45.56
C GLU A 114 -29.54 -39.63 -44.11
N ASN A 115 -28.60 -39.79 -43.18
CA ASN A 115 -28.77 -39.34 -41.79
C ASN A 115 -28.92 -37.82 -41.68
N PHE A 116 -28.19 -37.05 -42.49
CA PHE A 116 -28.35 -35.59 -42.55
C PHE A 116 -29.73 -35.19 -43.09
N ILE A 117 -30.23 -35.88 -44.12
CA ILE A 117 -31.58 -35.69 -44.65
C ILE A 117 -32.63 -35.99 -43.58
N ASP A 118 -32.47 -37.08 -42.82
CA ASP A 118 -33.34 -37.43 -41.69
C ASP A 118 -33.34 -36.32 -40.64
N ALA A 119 -32.16 -35.83 -40.23
CA ALA A 119 -32.04 -34.78 -39.22
C ALA A 119 -32.67 -33.45 -39.67
N VAL A 120 -32.45 -33.03 -40.91
CA VAL A 120 -33.03 -31.80 -41.47
C VAL A 120 -34.55 -31.95 -41.66
N HIS A 121 -35.02 -33.13 -42.04
CA HIS A 121 -36.45 -33.42 -42.12
C HIS A 121 -37.11 -33.36 -40.75
N ASP A 122 -36.53 -34.03 -39.75
CA ASP A 122 -37.07 -34.06 -38.39
C ASP A 122 -37.11 -32.65 -37.76
N ASP A 123 -36.21 -31.74 -38.16
CA ASP A 123 -36.26 -30.33 -37.72
C ASP A 123 -37.36 -29.52 -38.42
N SER A 124 -37.81 -29.96 -39.61
CA SER A 124 -38.90 -29.35 -40.41
C SER A 124 -40.29 -29.90 -40.12
N VAL A 125 -40.45 -30.95 -39.31
CA VAL A 125 -41.74 -31.58 -39.01
C VAL A 125 -42.22 -31.27 -37.58
N GLU A 126 -43.48 -30.83 -37.46
CA GLU A 126 -44.13 -30.56 -36.17
C GLU A 126 -44.25 -31.85 -35.33
N LEU A 127 -43.55 -31.91 -34.19
CA LEU A 127 -43.76 -32.94 -33.18
C LEU A 127 -44.76 -32.43 -32.13
N ASP A 128 -46.04 -32.81 -32.28
CA ASP A 128 -47.10 -32.68 -31.28
C ASP A 128 -47.14 -31.33 -30.51
N GLY A 129 -47.44 -30.23 -31.21
CA GLY A 129 -48.02 -29.02 -30.61
C GLY A 129 -47.07 -28.09 -29.84
N GLN A 130 -45.80 -27.99 -30.25
CA GLN A 130 -44.94 -26.84 -29.90
C GLN A 130 -44.98 -25.81 -31.04
N GLU A 131 -45.33 -24.55 -30.74
CA GLU A 131 -45.23 -23.45 -31.70
C GLU A 131 -43.77 -23.23 -32.12
N GLY A 132 -43.49 -23.31 -33.43
CA GLY A 132 -42.27 -22.77 -34.03
C GLY A 132 -41.57 -23.60 -35.12
N ASP A 133 -42.29 -24.37 -35.95
CA ASP A 133 -41.64 -25.12 -37.05
C ASP A 133 -41.08 -24.19 -38.14
N VAL A 134 -39.92 -24.56 -38.68
CA VAL A 134 -39.35 -23.90 -39.86
C VAL A 134 -39.17 -24.88 -41.01
N GLU A 135 -39.73 -24.50 -42.16
CA GLU A 135 -39.62 -25.26 -43.39
C GLU A 135 -38.20 -25.12 -43.98
N HIS A 136 -37.38 -26.17 -43.89
CA HIS A 136 -36.11 -26.24 -44.62
C HIS A 136 -36.32 -26.65 -46.08
N ARG A 137 -35.44 -26.16 -46.96
CA ARG A 137 -35.37 -26.56 -48.36
C ARG A 137 -34.04 -27.24 -48.62
N LEU A 138 -34.06 -28.36 -49.33
CA LEU A 138 -32.87 -29.13 -49.68
C LEU A 138 -32.72 -29.26 -51.19
N GLY A 139 -31.52 -29.06 -51.72
CA GLY A 139 -31.14 -29.34 -53.10
C GLY A 139 -29.90 -30.20 -53.14
N ILE A 140 -29.79 -31.09 -54.14
CA ILE A 140 -28.66 -32.01 -54.24
C ILE A 140 -28.06 -31.94 -55.64
N VAL A 141 -26.80 -31.52 -55.71
CA VAL A 141 -25.95 -31.51 -56.90
C VAL A 141 -24.96 -32.65 -56.79
N THR A 142 -24.75 -33.38 -57.87
CA THR A 142 -23.64 -34.34 -57.99
C THR A 142 -22.66 -33.89 -59.06
N TYR A 143 -21.38 -34.18 -58.87
CA TYR A 143 -20.36 -33.85 -59.86
C TYR A 143 -19.32 -34.97 -60.01
N GLY A 144 -18.71 -35.05 -61.18
CA GLY A 144 -17.65 -35.99 -61.53
C GLY A 144 -16.88 -35.40 -62.72
N SER A 145 -16.86 -36.04 -63.88
CA SER A 145 -16.35 -35.38 -65.11
C SER A 145 -17.22 -34.18 -65.57
N GLY A 146 -18.46 -34.09 -65.08
CA GLY A 146 -19.36 -32.95 -65.20
C GLY A 146 -20.39 -33.00 -64.07
N SER A 147 -21.30 -32.02 -63.99
CA SER A 147 -22.30 -31.96 -62.91
C SER A 147 -23.73 -32.27 -63.37
N SER A 148 -24.55 -32.72 -62.43
CA SER A 148 -25.98 -32.93 -62.63
C SER A 148 -26.77 -32.56 -61.38
N THR A 149 -28.01 -32.10 -61.57
CA THR A 149 -28.95 -31.95 -60.45
C THR A 149 -29.53 -33.32 -60.14
N LEU A 150 -29.24 -33.85 -58.95
CA LEU A 150 -29.82 -35.10 -58.47
C LEU A 150 -31.23 -34.87 -57.91
N ALA A 151 -31.41 -33.77 -57.17
CA ALA A 151 -32.70 -33.29 -56.70
C ALA A 151 -32.74 -31.76 -56.71
N GLU A 152 -33.84 -31.19 -57.19
CA GLU A 152 -34.06 -29.73 -57.21
C GLU A 152 -34.28 -29.20 -55.79
N LEU A 153 -33.97 -27.92 -55.57
CA LEU A 153 -34.19 -27.25 -54.29
C LEU A 153 -35.69 -27.15 -53.98
N GLY A 154 -36.14 -27.82 -52.92
CA GLY A 154 -37.56 -27.91 -52.55
C GLY A 154 -37.75 -28.21 -51.07
N SER A 155 -38.99 -28.12 -50.58
CA SER A 155 -39.36 -28.44 -49.20
C SER A 155 -38.91 -29.84 -48.83
N ILE A 156 -38.16 -29.97 -47.73
CA ILE A 156 -37.70 -31.27 -47.24
C ILE A 156 -38.86 -32.11 -46.70
N GLU A 157 -39.85 -31.46 -46.07
CA GLU A 157 -41.05 -32.12 -45.54
C GLU A 157 -41.85 -32.77 -46.67
N ASP A 158 -42.14 -32.02 -47.74
CA ASP A 158 -42.95 -32.52 -48.86
C ASP A 158 -42.25 -33.59 -49.71
N ASN A 159 -40.91 -33.54 -49.78
CA ASN A 159 -40.13 -34.33 -50.73
C ASN A 159 -39.10 -35.26 -50.06
N TYR A 160 -39.21 -35.49 -48.75
CA TYR A 160 -38.29 -36.30 -47.94
C TYR A 160 -37.90 -37.63 -48.62
N GLN A 161 -38.90 -38.45 -48.96
CA GLN A 161 -38.65 -39.75 -49.58
C GLN A 161 -37.97 -39.64 -50.95
N GLN A 162 -38.21 -38.56 -51.70
CA GLN A 162 -37.53 -38.31 -52.97
C GLN A 162 -36.02 -38.04 -52.77
N TYR A 163 -35.65 -37.28 -51.72
CA TYR A 163 -34.24 -37.03 -51.41
C TYR A 163 -33.53 -38.29 -50.91
N VAL A 164 -34.17 -39.06 -50.03
CA VAL A 164 -33.65 -40.36 -49.57
C VAL A 164 -33.46 -41.33 -50.74
N ASP A 165 -34.49 -41.51 -51.58
CA ASP A 165 -34.44 -42.42 -52.74
C ASP A 165 -33.37 -41.97 -53.76
N SER A 166 -33.19 -40.66 -53.94
CA SER A 166 -32.16 -40.09 -54.81
C SER A 166 -30.75 -40.47 -54.36
N ILE A 167 -30.45 -40.35 -53.07
CA ILE A 167 -29.16 -40.72 -52.49
C ILE A 167 -28.96 -42.23 -52.52
N SER A 168 -29.94 -43.00 -52.06
CA SER A 168 -29.95 -44.46 -52.12
C SER A 168 -29.74 -44.99 -53.56
N GLY A 169 -30.23 -44.27 -54.57
CA GLY A 169 -30.10 -44.56 -56.00
C GLY A 169 -28.73 -44.28 -56.61
N LEU A 170 -27.83 -43.56 -55.92
CA LEU A 170 -26.48 -43.29 -56.43
C LEU A 170 -25.67 -44.59 -56.62
N PRO A 171 -24.81 -44.64 -57.67
CA PRO A 171 -24.01 -45.83 -57.94
C PRO A 171 -23.09 -46.14 -56.77
N ASN A 172 -22.93 -47.42 -56.42
CA ASN A 172 -22.01 -47.83 -55.34
C ASN A 172 -20.53 -47.71 -55.74
N ARG A 173 -20.23 -47.56 -57.03
CA ARG A 173 -18.88 -47.44 -57.59
C ARG A 173 -18.90 -46.40 -58.71
N PRO A 174 -18.91 -45.11 -58.36
CA PRO A 174 -18.86 -44.02 -59.34
C PRO A 174 -17.57 -44.04 -60.18
N SER A 175 -17.54 -43.25 -61.25
CA SER A 175 -16.41 -43.14 -62.18
C SER A 175 -16.38 -41.77 -62.84
N GLY A 176 -15.20 -41.18 -62.99
CA GLY A 176 -15.02 -39.86 -63.61
C GLY A 176 -13.90 -39.08 -62.94
N ALA A 177 -13.65 -37.87 -63.46
CA ALA A 177 -12.76 -36.89 -62.85
C ALA A 177 -13.46 -36.17 -61.67
N THR A 178 -12.80 -35.17 -61.07
CA THR A 178 -13.30 -34.37 -59.93
C THR A 178 -13.48 -32.91 -60.39
N ASN A 179 -14.46 -32.66 -61.26
CA ASN A 179 -14.72 -31.33 -61.83
C ASN A 179 -15.55 -30.47 -60.87
N THR A 180 -14.91 -30.01 -59.80
CA THR A 180 -15.55 -29.27 -58.70
C THR A 180 -16.11 -27.91 -59.14
N ASP A 181 -15.51 -27.26 -60.13
CA ASP A 181 -16.03 -26.03 -60.76
C ASP A 181 -17.47 -26.24 -61.24
N SER A 182 -17.68 -27.24 -62.10
CA SER A 182 -19.00 -27.54 -62.66
C SER A 182 -20.03 -27.88 -61.57
N GLY A 183 -19.61 -28.50 -60.46
CA GLY A 183 -20.46 -28.79 -59.30
C GLY A 183 -20.88 -27.52 -58.55
N MET A 184 -19.91 -26.69 -58.19
CA MET A 184 -20.13 -25.44 -57.45
C MET A 184 -20.87 -24.40 -58.29
N GLU A 185 -20.59 -24.29 -59.60
CA GLU A 185 -21.37 -23.43 -60.51
C GLU A 185 -22.85 -23.83 -60.51
N ARG A 186 -23.12 -25.14 -60.58
CA ARG A 186 -24.49 -25.64 -60.59
C ARG A 186 -25.20 -25.45 -59.25
N ALA A 187 -24.49 -25.62 -58.13
CA ALA A 187 -24.99 -25.29 -56.80
C ALA A 187 -25.29 -23.79 -56.66
N ASN A 188 -24.41 -22.94 -57.21
CA ASN A 188 -24.62 -21.50 -57.20
C ASN A 188 -25.90 -21.17 -57.97
N ASN A 189 -26.08 -21.73 -59.17
CA ASN A 189 -27.29 -21.51 -59.96
C ASN A 189 -28.58 -22.05 -59.30
N MET A 190 -28.47 -23.09 -58.47
CA MET A 190 -29.61 -23.66 -57.72
C MET A 190 -30.00 -22.80 -56.51
N LEU A 191 -29.05 -22.16 -55.83
CA LEU A 191 -29.33 -21.31 -54.68
C LEU A 191 -30.16 -20.08 -55.07
N PRO A 192 -31.21 -19.73 -54.29
CA PRO A 192 -31.96 -18.51 -54.50
C PRO A 192 -31.12 -17.28 -54.15
N ASN A 193 -31.59 -16.09 -54.54
CA ASN A 193 -31.02 -14.85 -54.03
C ASN A 193 -31.34 -14.71 -52.53
N LYS A 194 -30.49 -13.95 -51.81
CA LYS A 194 -30.65 -13.69 -50.37
C LYS A 194 -32.07 -13.23 -50.06
N THR A 195 -32.76 -13.97 -49.19
CA THR A 195 -34.13 -13.71 -48.77
C THR A 195 -34.15 -13.48 -47.26
N GLU A 196 -34.82 -12.42 -46.81
CA GLU A 196 -34.96 -12.10 -45.39
C GLU A 196 -35.72 -13.22 -44.65
N GLY A 197 -35.23 -13.65 -43.48
CA GLY A 197 -35.82 -14.74 -42.69
C GLY A 197 -35.37 -16.16 -43.04
N ARG A 198 -34.49 -16.35 -44.05
CA ARG A 198 -33.88 -17.67 -44.37
C ARG A 198 -32.36 -17.56 -44.48
N LYS A 199 -31.63 -18.56 -43.97
CA LYS A 199 -30.17 -18.68 -44.20
C LYS A 199 -29.88 -19.70 -45.29
N SER A 200 -28.87 -19.46 -46.12
CA SER A 200 -28.44 -20.41 -47.15
C SER A 200 -27.18 -21.14 -46.71
N VAL A 201 -27.14 -22.46 -46.88
CA VAL A 201 -26.01 -23.32 -46.52
C VAL A 201 -25.61 -24.14 -47.75
N VAL A 202 -24.32 -24.21 -48.04
CA VAL A 202 -23.77 -25.08 -49.09
C VAL A 202 -22.75 -26.00 -48.46
N VAL A 203 -22.87 -27.28 -48.70
CA VAL A 203 -21.90 -28.27 -48.22
C VAL A 203 -21.25 -28.92 -49.42
N LEU A 204 -20.00 -28.54 -49.69
CA LEU A 204 -19.16 -29.20 -50.68
C LEU A 204 -18.49 -30.41 -50.06
N PHE A 205 -18.70 -31.58 -50.65
CA PHE A 205 -18.06 -32.82 -50.26
C PHE A 205 -17.15 -33.33 -51.38
N THR A 206 -15.88 -33.64 -51.07
CA THR A 206 -14.90 -34.14 -52.05
C THR A 206 -13.94 -35.17 -51.44
N ASP A 207 -13.53 -36.17 -52.23
CA ASP A 207 -12.55 -37.19 -51.84
C ASP A 207 -11.24 -37.15 -52.63
N GLY A 208 -11.12 -36.14 -53.48
CA GLY A 208 -9.97 -35.87 -54.32
C GLY A 208 -9.81 -34.38 -54.61
N VAL A 209 -8.76 -34.09 -55.36
CA VAL A 209 -8.41 -32.73 -55.75
C VAL A 209 -9.15 -32.29 -57.02
N PRO A 210 -9.35 -30.98 -57.26
CA PRO A 210 -9.97 -30.50 -58.50
C PRO A 210 -9.23 -30.98 -59.75
N THR A 211 -9.90 -31.70 -60.66
CA THR A 211 -9.28 -32.29 -61.85
C THR A 211 -10.19 -32.26 -63.09
N GLU A 212 -9.58 -32.13 -64.29
CA GLU A 212 -10.26 -32.42 -65.56
C GLU A 212 -10.14 -33.90 -65.97
N SER A 213 -9.11 -34.58 -65.48
CA SER A 213 -8.86 -36.01 -65.73
C SER A 213 -8.18 -36.70 -64.55
N ASN A 214 -6.88 -36.48 -64.32
CA ASN A 214 -6.13 -37.20 -63.28
C ASN A 214 -5.06 -36.38 -62.53
N THR A 215 -4.88 -35.11 -62.86
CA THR A 215 -3.95 -34.19 -62.18
C THR A 215 -4.68 -32.93 -61.73
N PHE A 216 -4.18 -32.28 -60.67
CA PHE A 216 -4.73 -31.03 -60.17
C PHE A 216 -4.87 -29.99 -61.31
N SER A 217 -6.03 -29.36 -61.41
CA SER A 217 -6.30 -28.29 -62.38
C SER A 217 -6.56 -26.98 -61.64
N ASP A 218 -5.61 -26.05 -61.73
CA ASP A 218 -5.73 -24.71 -61.15
C ASP A 218 -7.00 -24.00 -61.68
N GLY A 219 -7.35 -24.18 -62.96
CA GLY A 219 -8.56 -23.60 -63.55
C GLY A 219 -9.87 -24.16 -62.97
N VAL A 220 -9.92 -25.46 -62.65
CA VAL A 220 -11.10 -26.06 -62.00
C VAL A 220 -11.19 -25.61 -60.54
N ALA A 221 -10.06 -25.44 -59.85
CA ALA A 221 -10.03 -24.89 -58.50
C ALA A 221 -10.49 -23.42 -58.48
N ASP A 222 -9.98 -22.59 -59.38
CA ASP A 222 -10.33 -21.17 -59.51
C ASP A 222 -11.82 -20.98 -59.83
N GLY A 223 -12.38 -21.79 -60.74
CA GLY A 223 -13.80 -21.75 -61.07
C GLY A 223 -14.69 -22.05 -59.86
N ALA A 224 -14.36 -23.09 -59.09
CA ALA A 224 -15.08 -23.44 -57.86
C ALA A 224 -14.97 -22.37 -56.76
N ILE A 225 -13.78 -21.78 -56.56
CA ILE A 225 -13.58 -20.68 -55.59
C ILE A 225 -14.39 -19.45 -56.01
N SER A 226 -14.38 -19.11 -57.31
CA SER A 226 -15.17 -18.00 -57.85
C SER A 226 -16.68 -18.22 -57.67
N ALA A 227 -17.17 -19.44 -57.90
CA ALA A 227 -18.57 -19.78 -57.63
C ALA A 227 -18.92 -19.65 -56.14
N ALA A 228 -18.06 -20.12 -55.25
CA ALA A 228 -18.23 -19.99 -53.80
C ALA A 228 -18.20 -18.52 -53.34
N TYR A 229 -17.33 -17.69 -53.91
CA TYR A 229 -17.30 -16.25 -53.68
C TYR A 229 -18.65 -15.61 -54.00
N GLN A 230 -19.28 -15.97 -55.13
CA GLN A 230 -20.61 -15.49 -55.48
C GLN A 230 -21.66 -15.93 -54.44
N MET A 231 -21.63 -17.20 -54.02
CA MET A 231 -22.57 -17.69 -52.99
C MET A 231 -22.42 -16.91 -51.67
N LYS A 232 -21.19 -16.74 -51.18
CA LYS A 232 -20.89 -16.05 -49.91
C LYS A 232 -21.28 -14.57 -49.96
N ASN A 233 -20.81 -13.85 -50.98
CA ASN A 233 -20.89 -12.39 -51.01
C ASN A 233 -22.15 -11.84 -51.69
N THR A 234 -22.78 -12.58 -52.59
CA THR A 234 -23.99 -12.11 -53.29
C THR A 234 -25.27 -12.78 -52.81
N LYS A 235 -25.18 -14.03 -52.33
CA LYS A 235 -26.34 -14.80 -51.83
C LYS A 235 -26.37 -14.91 -50.31
N GLY A 236 -25.30 -14.51 -49.62
CA GLY A 236 -25.21 -14.59 -48.16
C GLY A 236 -25.17 -16.02 -47.64
N ALA A 237 -24.66 -16.96 -48.44
CA ALA A 237 -24.60 -18.36 -48.07
C ALA A 237 -23.37 -18.67 -47.19
N THR A 238 -23.55 -19.58 -46.24
CA THR A 238 -22.45 -20.22 -45.50
C THR A 238 -22.02 -21.47 -46.25
N VAL A 239 -20.75 -21.54 -46.64
CA VAL A 239 -20.16 -22.63 -47.41
C VAL A 239 -19.25 -23.45 -46.50
N TYR A 240 -19.63 -24.71 -46.26
CA TYR A 240 -18.80 -25.72 -45.63
C TYR A 240 -18.11 -26.57 -46.68
N THR A 241 -16.88 -26.99 -46.41
CA THR A 241 -16.14 -27.94 -47.23
C THR A 241 -15.77 -29.16 -46.39
N ILE A 242 -15.99 -30.36 -46.94
CA ILE A 242 -15.71 -31.63 -46.29
C ILE A 242 -14.75 -32.42 -47.18
N GLY A 243 -13.52 -32.59 -46.70
CA GLY A 243 -12.45 -33.32 -47.41
C GLY A 243 -12.18 -34.68 -46.79
N ILE A 244 -12.25 -35.74 -47.59
CA ILE A 244 -11.86 -37.11 -47.16
C ILE A 244 -10.71 -37.70 -48.02
N PHE A 245 -10.00 -36.83 -48.74
CA PHE A 245 -8.84 -37.20 -49.53
C PHE A 245 -7.62 -37.48 -48.64
N ASN A 246 -6.62 -38.16 -49.21
CA ASN A 246 -5.37 -38.39 -48.50
C ASN A 246 -4.62 -37.07 -48.31
N GLY A 247 -4.14 -36.80 -47.10
CA GLY A 247 -3.51 -35.53 -46.74
C GLY A 247 -4.47 -34.40 -46.39
N ALA A 248 -5.77 -34.66 -46.22
CA ALA A 248 -6.74 -33.63 -45.80
C ALA A 248 -6.47 -33.16 -44.35
N GLU A 249 -6.18 -31.87 -44.17
CA GLU A 249 -5.78 -31.26 -42.90
C GLU A 249 -6.38 -29.86 -42.73
N THR A 250 -7.13 -29.65 -41.64
CA THR A 250 -7.89 -28.41 -41.38
C THR A 250 -7.07 -27.28 -40.77
N GLY A 251 -5.86 -27.57 -40.28
CA GLY A 251 -4.94 -26.57 -39.71
C GLY A 251 -3.92 -26.00 -40.70
N TYR A 252 -3.89 -26.52 -41.92
CA TYR A 252 -2.87 -26.19 -42.91
C TYR A 252 -3.32 -25.05 -43.84
N LEU A 253 -2.76 -23.85 -43.65
CA LEU A 253 -2.98 -22.69 -44.53
C LEU A 253 -1.96 -22.53 -45.66
N GLY A 254 -0.94 -23.41 -45.71
CA GLY A 254 0.18 -23.24 -46.63
C GLY A 254 1.00 -21.99 -46.32
N GLU A 255 1.60 -21.92 -45.12
CA GLU A 255 2.79 -21.11 -44.93
C GLU A 255 3.85 -21.61 -45.92
N LEU A 256 3.98 -20.92 -47.06
CA LEU A 256 5.16 -21.08 -47.91
C LEU A 256 6.31 -20.37 -47.20
N GLU A 257 6.93 -21.03 -46.23
CA GLU A 257 8.33 -20.75 -45.97
C GLU A 257 9.06 -20.96 -47.30
N ASP A 258 9.85 -19.97 -47.72
CA ASP A 258 10.75 -20.04 -48.87
C ASP A 258 11.74 -21.19 -48.67
N ASN A 259 11.32 -22.42 -48.95
CA ASN A 259 12.19 -23.58 -48.84
C ASN A 259 13.02 -23.70 -50.13
N TRP A 260 13.99 -22.79 -50.25
CA TRP A 260 15.06 -22.91 -51.23
C TRP A 260 16.00 -24.04 -50.78
N ASP A 261 15.65 -25.30 -51.08
CA ASP A 261 16.59 -26.40 -50.87
C ASP A 261 17.64 -26.39 -51.99
N GLY A 262 18.85 -26.01 -51.60
CA GLY A 262 19.96 -25.78 -52.50
C GLY A 262 20.31 -27.03 -53.32
N TRP A 263 20.52 -26.83 -54.61
CA TRP A 263 21.27 -27.69 -55.53
C TRP A 263 20.55 -28.89 -56.19
N ASN A 264 19.25 -29.13 -55.95
CA ASN A 264 18.49 -30.21 -56.66
C ASN A 264 17.13 -29.84 -57.28
N GLY A 265 16.86 -28.56 -57.57
CA GLY A 265 15.86 -28.17 -58.57
C GLY A 265 14.39 -28.16 -58.11
N ILE A 266 13.87 -26.94 -57.92
CA ILE A 266 12.46 -26.50 -58.03
C ILE A 266 11.43 -27.39 -57.31
N ALA A 267 11.23 -27.17 -56.00
CA ALA A 267 10.07 -27.68 -55.27
C ALA A 267 8.88 -26.73 -55.49
N GLY A 268 7.86 -27.16 -56.24
CA GLY A 268 6.57 -26.46 -56.33
C GLY A 268 5.62 -26.89 -55.20
N ILE A 269 4.57 -26.12 -54.96
CA ILE A 269 3.45 -26.47 -54.05
C ILE A 269 2.89 -27.84 -54.46
N SER A 270 2.78 -28.78 -53.51
CA SER A 270 2.25 -30.12 -53.81
C SER A 270 0.75 -30.07 -54.12
N ASP A 271 0.23 -31.09 -54.85
CA ASP A 271 -1.20 -31.18 -55.14
C ASP A 271 -2.05 -31.32 -53.84
N GLU A 272 -1.47 -31.90 -52.77
CA GLU A 272 -2.11 -32.03 -51.44
C GLU A 272 -2.21 -30.67 -50.73
N ASP A 273 -1.13 -29.88 -50.74
CA ASP A 273 -1.11 -28.52 -50.17
C ASP A 273 -2.06 -27.59 -50.93
N LYS A 274 -2.07 -27.69 -52.27
CA LYS A 274 -3.04 -26.99 -53.11
C LYS A 274 -4.47 -27.40 -52.80
N ALA A 275 -4.72 -28.66 -52.50
CA ALA A 275 -6.05 -29.16 -52.16
C ALA A 275 -6.53 -28.64 -50.80
N ASN A 276 -5.70 -28.65 -49.75
CA ASN A 276 -6.09 -28.09 -48.45
C ASN A 276 -6.32 -26.57 -48.53
N ARG A 277 -5.44 -25.86 -49.22
CA ARG A 277 -5.64 -24.43 -49.52
C ARG A 277 -6.96 -24.20 -50.27
N PHE A 278 -7.23 -24.99 -51.30
CA PHE A 278 -8.48 -24.93 -52.05
C PHE A 278 -9.70 -25.11 -51.14
N MET A 279 -9.70 -26.11 -50.25
CA MET A 279 -10.81 -26.37 -49.34
C MET A 279 -11.09 -25.21 -48.39
N HIS A 280 -10.04 -24.57 -47.87
CA HIS A 280 -10.15 -23.35 -47.07
C HIS A 280 -10.73 -22.17 -47.85
N LEU A 281 -10.21 -21.91 -49.06
CA LEU A 281 -10.61 -20.77 -49.88
C LEU A 281 -12.04 -20.88 -50.42
N VAL A 282 -12.52 -22.11 -50.67
CA VAL A 282 -13.93 -22.35 -51.01
C VAL A 282 -14.84 -22.11 -49.80
N SER A 283 -14.46 -22.56 -48.61
CA SER A 283 -15.27 -22.45 -47.39
C SER A 283 -15.44 -21.00 -46.87
N ASN A 284 -16.27 -20.83 -45.83
CA ASN A 284 -16.39 -19.57 -45.09
C ASN A 284 -15.16 -19.22 -44.21
N ASN A 285 -14.14 -20.08 -44.14
CA ASN A 285 -12.85 -19.70 -43.55
C ASN A 285 -12.21 -18.54 -44.33
N SER A 286 -12.52 -18.36 -45.62
CA SER A 286 -12.14 -17.18 -46.40
C SER A 286 -13.37 -16.54 -47.06
N LEU A 287 -13.64 -15.27 -46.80
CA LEU A 287 -14.81 -14.58 -47.38
C LEU A 287 -14.51 -13.95 -48.75
N GLN A 288 -13.24 -13.65 -49.05
CA GLN A 288 -12.87 -12.80 -50.20
C GLN A 288 -12.07 -13.54 -51.29
N ALA A 289 -11.82 -14.83 -51.14
CA ALA A 289 -11.09 -15.61 -52.14
C ALA A 289 -11.86 -15.70 -53.47
N THR A 290 -11.22 -15.33 -54.58
CA THR A 290 -11.79 -15.41 -55.94
C THR A 290 -11.13 -16.45 -56.83
N ASP A 291 -9.97 -16.95 -56.41
CA ASP A 291 -9.12 -17.91 -57.10
C ASP A 291 -8.19 -18.60 -56.08
N LEU A 292 -7.44 -19.62 -56.50
CA LEU A 292 -6.51 -20.36 -55.66
C LEU A 292 -5.27 -19.54 -55.28
N GLY A 293 -4.99 -18.48 -56.03
CA GLY A 293 -3.86 -17.58 -55.80
C GLY A 293 -2.51 -18.20 -56.10
N VAL A 294 -2.42 -19.18 -57.01
CA VAL A 294 -1.17 -19.84 -57.42
C VAL A 294 -0.83 -19.54 -58.89
N GLY A 295 0.46 -19.34 -59.19
CA GLY A 295 0.89 -19.02 -60.54
C GLY A 295 2.40 -19.09 -60.74
N TRP A 296 2.85 -18.83 -61.97
CA TRP A 296 4.27 -18.82 -62.34
C TRP A 296 4.97 -17.55 -61.85
N ILE A 297 6.02 -17.71 -61.04
CA ILE A 297 6.87 -16.65 -60.51
C ILE A 297 8.28 -16.80 -61.13
N GLY A 298 8.73 -15.81 -61.91
CA GLY A 298 10.05 -15.78 -62.53
C GLY A 298 10.03 -15.63 -64.07
N ILE A 299 11.21 -15.73 -64.69
CA ILE A 299 11.37 -15.60 -66.16
C ILE A 299 11.28 -16.97 -66.86
N PRO A 300 10.98 -17.06 -68.17
CA PRO A 300 10.62 -18.33 -68.85
C PRO A 300 11.66 -19.47 -68.80
N ILE A 301 12.90 -19.16 -68.42
CA ILE A 301 14.03 -20.10 -68.30
C ILE A 301 14.53 -20.26 -66.85
N PHE A 302 14.00 -19.46 -65.91
CA PHE A 302 14.27 -19.50 -64.47
C PHE A 302 13.02 -18.99 -63.72
N GLY A 303 12.11 -19.90 -63.37
CA GLY A 303 10.92 -19.61 -62.56
C GLY A 303 10.33 -20.87 -61.93
N TYR A 304 9.40 -20.69 -61.01
CA TYR A 304 8.72 -21.74 -60.24
C TYR A 304 7.24 -21.39 -60.03
N THR A 305 6.43 -22.39 -59.68
CA THR A 305 5.02 -22.17 -59.31
C THR A 305 4.93 -21.87 -57.82
N GLY A 306 4.33 -20.73 -57.45
CA GLY A 306 4.17 -20.29 -56.06
C GLY A 306 2.88 -19.51 -55.84
N ILE A 307 2.65 -19.05 -54.61
CA ILE A 307 1.50 -18.19 -54.29
C ILE A 307 1.71 -16.81 -54.92
N THR A 308 0.83 -16.46 -55.85
CA THR A 308 0.77 -15.14 -56.50
C THR A 308 -0.23 -14.19 -55.81
N ASN A 309 -1.17 -14.73 -55.04
CA ASN A 309 -2.11 -13.95 -54.26
C ASN A 309 -2.52 -14.70 -52.98
N ASN A 310 -2.43 -14.06 -51.82
CA ASN A 310 -2.85 -14.66 -50.55
C ASN A 310 -4.11 -13.95 -50.03
N PHE A 311 -5.13 -14.73 -49.72
CA PHE A 311 -6.41 -14.22 -49.21
C PHE A 311 -6.48 -14.37 -47.70
N ASP A 312 -7.17 -13.45 -47.03
CA ASP A 312 -7.47 -13.57 -45.61
C ASP A 312 -8.27 -14.87 -45.37
N CYS A 313 -7.74 -15.72 -44.49
CA CYS A 313 -8.28 -17.03 -44.22
C CYS A 313 -8.01 -17.42 -42.77
N ASP A 314 -9.06 -17.84 -42.09
CA ASP A 314 -9.03 -18.17 -40.67
C ASP A 314 -9.53 -19.62 -40.47
N PRO A 315 -8.62 -20.58 -40.28
CA PRO A 315 -8.92 -21.99 -40.02
C PRO A 315 -9.71 -22.21 -38.74
N SER A 316 -9.55 -21.33 -37.74
CA SER A 316 -10.21 -21.47 -36.44
C SER A 316 -11.74 -21.36 -36.54
N ARG A 317 -12.24 -20.75 -37.63
CA ARG A 317 -13.67 -20.66 -37.94
C ARG A 317 -14.34 -22.01 -38.28
N GLY A 318 -13.57 -23.07 -38.51
CA GLY A 318 -14.11 -24.44 -38.55
C GLY A 318 -14.98 -24.82 -39.76
N TYR A 319 -15.03 -24.02 -40.83
CA TYR A 319 -15.86 -24.29 -42.02
C TYR A 319 -15.24 -25.29 -43.03
N TYR A 320 -13.94 -25.59 -42.90
CA TYR A 320 -13.31 -26.75 -43.55
C TYR A 320 -13.19 -27.88 -42.53
N LYS A 321 -13.83 -29.01 -42.83
CA LYS A 321 -13.86 -30.21 -41.99
C LYS A 321 -13.28 -31.40 -42.75
N THR A 322 -12.73 -32.37 -42.02
CA THR A 322 -12.22 -33.61 -42.59
C THR A 322 -12.76 -34.81 -41.84
N ALA A 323 -12.78 -35.96 -42.51
CA ALA A 323 -13.17 -37.23 -41.89
C ALA A 323 -12.31 -38.37 -42.44
N SER A 324 -11.80 -39.21 -41.55
CA SER A 324 -10.95 -40.35 -41.92
C SER A 324 -11.70 -41.68 -41.97
N ASN A 325 -12.95 -41.71 -41.47
CA ASN A 325 -13.82 -42.87 -41.46
C ASN A 325 -15.30 -42.48 -41.51
N ALA A 326 -16.17 -43.48 -41.66
CA ALA A 326 -17.61 -43.27 -41.83
C ALA A 326 -18.31 -42.66 -40.60
N ASP A 327 -17.84 -42.96 -39.39
CA ASP A 327 -18.44 -42.46 -38.15
C ASP A 327 -18.09 -40.98 -37.94
N GLU A 328 -16.83 -40.60 -38.19
CA GLU A 328 -16.38 -39.20 -38.20
C GLU A 328 -17.11 -38.40 -39.28
N LEU A 329 -17.32 -38.98 -40.46
CA LEU A 329 -18.07 -38.31 -41.51
C LEU A 329 -19.52 -38.04 -41.09
N ASN A 330 -20.16 -38.99 -40.42
CA ASN A 330 -21.50 -38.80 -39.88
C ASN A 330 -21.54 -37.71 -38.81
N ALA A 331 -20.57 -37.68 -37.90
CA ALA A 331 -20.46 -36.66 -36.86
C ALA A 331 -20.23 -35.25 -37.43
N VAL A 332 -19.45 -35.13 -38.51
CA VAL A 332 -19.23 -33.86 -39.23
C VAL A 332 -20.55 -33.31 -39.81
N PHE A 333 -21.40 -34.17 -40.38
CA PHE A 333 -22.71 -33.76 -40.88
C PHE A 333 -23.69 -33.38 -39.75
N GLU A 334 -23.63 -34.05 -38.59
CA GLU A 334 -24.36 -33.65 -37.38
C GLU A 334 -23.90 -32.28 -36.85
N GLU A 335 -22.59 -32.01 -36.86
CA GLU A 335 -22.03 -30.73 -36.43
C GLU A 335 -22.46 -29.57 -37.34
N VAL A 336 -22.37 -29.76 -38.66
CA VAL A 336 -22.83 -28.77 -39.66
C VAL A 336 -24.33 -28.46 -39.53
N GLN A 337 -25.12 -29.40 -39.00
CA GLN A 337 -26.54 -29.19 -38.71
C GLN A 337 -26.79 -28.28 -37.50
N HIS A 338 -25.87 -28.20 -36.53
CA HIS A 338 -26.07 -27.48 -35.26
C HIS A 338 -25.33 -26.14 -35.15
N ASP A 339 -24.38 -25.88 -36.05
CA ASP A 339 -23.47 -24.73 -36.00
C ASP A 339 -24.17 -23.40 -36.37
N SER A 340 -24.66 -22.67 -35.36
CA SER A 340 -25.17 -21.30 -35.49
C SER A 340 -25.02 -20.46 -34.20
N SER A 341 -23.85 -20.47 -33.56
CA SER A 341 -23.53 -19.54 -32.47
C SER A 341 -23.12 -18.16 -33.02
N THR A 342 -23.75 -17.09 -32.54
CA THR A 342 -23.24 -15.73 -32.63
C THR A 342 -22.93 -15.26 -31.22
N SER A 343 -21.67 -14.93 -30.94
CA SER A 343 -21.29 -14.21 -29.72
C SER A 343 -21.88 -12.79 -29.75
N GLY A 344 -22.22 -12.27 -28.57
CA GLY A 344 -22.78 -10.93 -28.41
C GLY A 344 -22.66 -10.45 -26.97
N THR A 345 -22.82 -9.14 -26.78
CA THR A 345 -22.85 -8.50 -25.46
C THR A 345 -24.18 -7.78 -25.23
N SER A 346 -24.60 -7.70 -23.96
CA SER A 346 -25.70 -6.83 -23.53
C SER A 346 -25.27 -5.37 -23.41
N VAL A 347 -23.96 -5.08 -23.45
CA VAL A 347 -23.42 -3.73 -23.33
C VAL A 347 -23.67 -2.98 -24.63
N THR A 348 -24.42 -1.88 -24.55
CA THR A 348 -24.76 -1.02 -25.70
C THR A 348 -23.92 0.26 -25.76
N LEU A 349 -22.86 0.33 -24.96
CA LEU A 349 -22.00 1.51 -24.83
C LEU A 349 -21.05 1.59 -26.01
N ASN A 350 -21.34 2.51 -26.93
CA ASN A 350 -20.53 2.75 -28.12
C ASN A 350 -19.42 3.79 -27.85
N SER A 351 -18.75 4.27 -28.89
CA SER A 351 -17.70 5.31 -28.78
C SER A 351 -18.12 6.62 -28.09
N ASP A 352 -19.43 6.89 -27.91
CA ASP A 352 -19.91 8.07 -27.18
C ASP A 352 -19.77 7.92 -25.66
N ALA A 353 -19.58 6.69 -25.16
CA ALA A 353 -19.47 6.38 -23.74
C ALA A 353 -18.35 7.18 -23.06
N LEU A 354 -18.61 7.57 -21.81
CA LEU A 354 -17.70 8.36 -20.98
C LEU A 354 -17.25 7.51 -19.78
N LEU A 355 -15.95 7.29 -19.65
CA LEU A 355 -15.31 6.88 -18.40
C LEU A 355 -14.91 8.16 -17.66
N ARG A 356 -15.39 8.34 -16.43
CA ARG A 356 -15.06 9.49 -15.58
C ARG A 356 -14.49 9.01 -14.26
N ASP A 357 -13.39 9.62 -13.85
CA ASP A 357 -12.97 9.62 -12.45
C ASP A 357 -13.19 11.00 -11.82
N VAL A 358 -13.79 11.03 -10.63
CA VAL A 358 -13.96 12.21 -9.79
C VAL A 358 -13.15 12.00 -8.52
N VAL A 359 -11.99 12.66 -8.45
CA VAL A 359 -11.07 12.53 -7.31
C VAL A 359 -11.75 13.07 -6.05
N ASP A 360 -11.62 12.35 -4.94
CA ASP A 360 -12.15 12.80 -3.66
C ASP A 360 -11.31 13.95 -3.12
N THR A 361 -11.81 15.17 -3.32
CA THR A 361 -11.11 16.40 -2.95
C THR A 361 -10.93 16.60 -1.44
N ALA A 362 -11.59 15.80 -0.60
CA ALA A 362 -11.30 15.78 0.83
C ALA A 362 -9.96 15.11 1.14
N ASN A 363 -9.51 14.19 0.27
CA ASN A 363 -8.41 13.28 0.54
C ASN A 363 -7.24 13.43 -0.44
N PHE A 364 -7.54 13.79 -1.70
CA PHE A 364 -6.58 13.90 -2.79
C PHE A 364 -6.80 15.16 -3.61
N LYS A 365 -5.76 15.58 -4.33
CA LYS A 365 -5.89 16.56 -5.41
C LYS A 365 -5.10 16.13 -6.64
N LEU A 366 -5.51 16.62 -7.80
CA LEU A 366 -4.71 16.51 -9.02
C LEU A 366 -3.42 17.36 -8.89
N PRO A 367 -2.26 16.88 -9.38
CA PRO A 367 -1.02 17.66 -9.39
C PRO A 367 -1.20 19.00 -10.10
N ALA A 368 -0.55 20.05 -9.57
CA ALA A 368 -0.61 21.37 -10.16
C ALA A 368 -0.10 21.37 -11.60
N GLY A 369 -0.91 21.90 -12.53
CA GLY A 369 -0.56 21.99 -13.94
C GLY A 369 -0.77 20.70 -14.74
N MET A 370 -1.38 19.67 -14.15
CA MET A 370 -1.78 18.45 -14.86
C MET A 370 -2.69 18.78 -16.05
N THR A 371 -2.43 18.13 -17.18
CA THR A 371 -3.18 18.24 -18.42
C THR A 371 -3.57 16.87 -18.95
N ASP A 372 -4.33 16.84 -20.05
CA ASP A 372 -4.66 15.64 -20.81
C ASP A 372 -3.44 14.79 -21.19
N LYS A 373 -2.26 15.41 -21.38
CA LYS A 373 -1.01 14.72 -21.72
C LYS A 373 -0.40 13.91 -20.57
N ASP A 374 -0.82 14.19 -19.35
CA ASP A 374 -0.36 13.51 -18.14
C ASP A 374 -1.26 12.32 -17.80
N VAL A 375 -2.34 12.12 -18.57
CA VAL A 375 -3.21 10.94 -18.50
C VAL A 375 -2.73 9.92 -19.52
N SER A 376 -2.30 8.76 -19.04
CA SER A 376 -1.95 7.63 -19.90
C SER A 376 -3.22 6.84 -20.24
N VAL A 377 -3.54 6.76 -21.52
CA VAL A 377 -4.64 5.91 -22.02
C VAL A 377 -4.05 4.81 -22.88
N SER A 378 -4.44 3.57 -22.61
CA SER A 378 -4.05 2.41 -23.39
C SER A 378 -5.22 1.46 -23.58
N VAL A 379 -5.23 0.78 -24.71
CA VAL A 379 -6.18 -0.29 -25.01
C VAL A 379 -5.42 -1.60 -24.96
N VAL A 380 -5.85 -2.57 -24.16
CA VAL A 380 -5.17 -3.88 -24.05
C VAL A 380 -6.10 -4.94 -24.63
N THR A 381 -5.64 -5.60 -25.69
CA THR A 381 -6.41 -6.66 -26.36
C THR A 381 -6.57 -7.86 -25.43
N GLY A 382 -7.68 -8.58 -25.53
CA GLY A 382 -7.97 -9.74 -24.69
C GLY A 382 -8.72 -10.82 -25.44
N THR A 383 -8.37 -12.07 -25.16
CA THR A 383 -9.07 -13.26 -25.66
C THR A 383 -9.62 -14.06 -24.50
N LYS A 384 -10.74 -14.76 -24.74
CA LYS A 384 -11.35 -15.65 -23.76
C LYS A 384 -11.68 -16.97 -24.44
N GLU A 385 -11.25 -18.07 -23.83
CA GLU A 385 -11.58 -19.41 -24.31
C GLU A 385 -12.95 -19.86 -23.75
N THR A 386 -13.65 -20.74 -24.47
CA THR A 386 -15.04 -21.17 -24.18
C THR A 386 -15.23 -21.76 -22.77
N ASN A 387 -14.17 -22.26 -22.13
CA ASN A 387 -14.21 -22.87 -20.80
C ASN A 387 -13.29 -22.19 -19.78
N ASP A 388 -12.72 -21.02 -20.10
CA ASP A 388 -11.89 -20.28 -19.17
C ASP A 388 -12.72 -19.22 -18.40
N SER A 389 -12.46 -19.15 -17.10
CA SER A 389 -13.02 -18.10 -16.24
C SER A 389 -12.24 -16.79 -16.35
N GLN A 390 -11.01 -16.85 -16.84
CA GLN A 390 -10.09 -15.72 -16.94
C GLN A 390 -9.94 -15.25 -18.39
N VAL A 391 -9.64 -13.96 -18.55
CA VAL A 391 -9.29 -13.36 -19.84
C VAL A 391 -7.77 -13.39 -20.01
N ALA A 392 -7.31 -13.87 -21.16
CA ALA A 392 -5.90 -13.77 -21.55
C ALA A 392 -5.64 -12.40 -22.18
N TRP A 393 -4.92 -11.54 -21.46
CA TRP A 393 -4.58 -10.20 -21.94
C TRP A 393 -3.32 -10.23 -22.82
N GLY A 394 -3.44 -9.63 -24.01
CA GLY A 394 -2.40 -9.53 -25.04
C GLY A 394 -1.70 -8.18 -25.04
N SER A 395 -1.27 -7.75 -26.23
CA SER A 395 -0.54 -6.49 -26.43
C SER A 395 -1.46 -5.27 -26.45
N THR A 396 -0.84 -4.09 -26.33
CA THR A 396 -1.51 -2.80 -26.51
C THR A 396 -2.02 -2.63 -27.94
N GLY A 397 -3.31 -2.33 -28.09
CA GLY A 397 -4.00 -2.03 -29.34
C GLY A 397 -3.94 -0.55 -29.73
N SER A 398 -4.71 -0.17 -30.75
CA SER A 398 -4.81 1.22 -31.21
C SER A 398 -5.59 2.08 -30.20
N THR A 399 -5.11 3.30 -29.96
CA THR A 399 -5.82 4.33 -29.20
C THR A 399 -6.40 5.41 -30.13
N GLU A 400 -6.47 5.15 -31.44
CA GLU A 400 -7.02 6.08 -32.42
C GLU A 400 -8.50 6.36 -32.12
N GLY A 401 -8.87 7.65 -32.04
CA GLY A 401 -10.25 8.07 -31.73
C GLY A 401 -10.57 8.20 -30.24
N ILE A 402 -9.66 7.79 -29.34
CA ILE A 402 -9.84 7.91 -27.89
C ILE A 402 -9.18 9.21 -27.40
N SER A 403 -9.89 9.96 -26.54
CA SER A 403 -9.39 11.21 -25.96
C SER A 403 -9.59 11.27 -24.45
N ALA A 404 -8.56 11.71 -23.74
CA ALA A 404 -8.64 12.08 -22.33
C ALA A 404 -8.78 13.59 -22.17
N SER A 405 -9.42 14.03 -21.09
CA SER A 405 -9.46 15.42 -20.67
C SER A 405 -9.41 15.52 -19.15
N VAL A 406 -8.84 16.62 -18.66
CA VAL A 406 -8.67 16.89 -17.22
C VAL A 406 -9.39 18.20 -16.90
N ASN A 407 -10.31 18.17 -15.94
CA ASN A 407 -10.92 19.37 -15.38
C ASN A 407 -10.44 19.59 -13.95
N ALA A 408 -9.42 20.42 -13.79
CA ALA A 408 -8.86 20.75 -12.48
C ALA A 408 -9.85 21.47 -11.54
N GLY A 409 -10.86 22.17 -12.08
CA GLY A 409 -11.87 22.87 -11.26
C GLY A 409 -12.88 21.92 -10.62
N GLU A 410 -13.12 20.77 -11.26
CA GLU A 410 -14.02 19.72 -10.79
C GLU A 410 -13.26 18.51 -10.25
N SER A 411 -11.92 18.52 -10.33
CA SER A 411 -11.02 17.40 -10.01
C SER A 411 -11.40 16.10 -10.74
N THR A 412 -11.75 16.22 -12.02
CA THR A 412 -12.18 15.10 -12.86
C THR A 412 -11.23 14.76 -13.99
N VAL A 413 -11.15 13.47 -14.30
CA VAL A 413 -10.47 12.92 -15.48
C VAL A 413 -11.50 12.14 -16.30
N ASP A 414 -11.72 12.59 -17.53
CA ASP A 414 -12.73 12.05 -18.45
C ASP A 414 -12.04 11.40 -19.66
N VAL A 415 -12.50 10.22 -20.07
CA VAL A 415 -12.05 9.52 -21.27
C VAL A 415 -13.25 9.10 -22.12
N THR A 416 -13.20 9.45 -23.41
CA THR A 416 -14.25 9.14 -24.41
C THR A 416 -13.65 8.53 -25.67
N GLY A 417 -14.49 7.92 -26.52
CA GLY A 417 -14.07 7.36 -27.82
C GLY A 417 -13.82 5.86 -27.83
N PHE A 418 -13.89 5.17 -26.67
CA PHE A 418 -13.78 3.71 -26.60
C PHE A 418 -15.15 3.04 -26.75
N ASP A 419 -15.27 2.15 -27.74
CA ASP A 419 -16.52 1.43 -28.02
C ASP A 419 -16.55 0.09 -27.28
N TYR A 420 -17.23 0.03 -26.13
CA TYR A 420 -17.34 -1.20 -25.34
C TYR A 420 -18.21 -2.26 -26.01
N ALA A 421 -19.23 -1.85 -26.77
CA ALA A 421 -20.14 -2.73 -27.48
C ALA A 421 -19.46 -3.46 -28.64
N ASP A 422 -18.50 -2.81 -29.31
CA ASP A 422 -17.69 -3.41 -30.38
C ASP A 422 -16.45 -4.15 -29.85
N ASN A 423 -15.93 -3.79 -28.68
CA ASN A 423 -14.70 -4.37 -28.10
C ASN A 423 -14.94 -5.35 -26.94
N TYR A 424 -16.14 -5.95 -26.86
CA TYR A 424 -16.45 -6.92 -25.80
C TYR A 424 -15.63 -8.21 -25.90
N ILE A 425 -15.42 -8.87 -24.78
CA ILE A 425 -14.67 -10.11 -24.68
C ILE A 425 -15.63 -11.29 -24.49
N ALA A 426 -15.64 -12.20 -25.45
CA ALA A 426 -16.37 -13.46 -25.37
C ALA A 426 -15.55 -14.57 -26.05
N PRO A 427 -15.90 -15.85 -25.82
CA PRO A 427 -15.39 -16.92 -26.66
C PRO A 427 -15.68 -16.61 -28.14
N GLU A 428 -14.67 -16.77 -28.99
CA GLU A 428 -14.70 -16.48 -30.43
C GLU A 428 -14.88 -14.98 -30.78
N HIS A 429 -14.86 -14.08 -29.79
CA HIS A 429 -14.83 -12.63 -30.01
C HIS A 429 -13.67 -12.00 -29.21
N PRO A 430 -12.48 -11.82 -29.83
CA PRO A 430 -11.43 -11.05 -29.19
C PRO A 430 -11.90 -9.61 -28.98
N GLY A 431 -11.68 -9.09 -27.79
CA GLY A 431 -12.05 -7.73 -27.41
C GLY A 431 -10.88 -6.98 -26.82
N ALA A 432 -11.17 -5.93 -26.07
CA ALA A 432 -10.15 -5.17 -25.37
C ALA A 432 -10.68 -4.53 -24.09
N LYS A 433 -9.76 -4.19 -23.18
CA LYS A 433 -10.02 -3.29 -22.07
C LYS A 433 -9.41 -1.92 -22.31
N LEU A 434 -10.10 -0.89 -21.83
CA LEU A 434 -9.57 0.44 -21.67
C LEU A 434 -8.81 0.51 -20.34
N VAL A 435 -7.59 1.02 -20.35
CA VAL A 435 -6.77 1.26 -19.15
C VAL A 435 -6.38 2.74 -19.13
N VAL A 436 -6.76 3.43 -18.06
CA VAL A 436 -6.50 4.85 -17.83
C VAL A 436 -5.64 5.00 -16.59
N LYS A 437 -4.54 5.74 -16.68
CA LYS A 437 -3.64 6.01 -15.55
C LYS A 437 -3.33 7.48 -15.40
N PHE A 438 -3.33 7.97 -14.17
CA PHE A 438 -2.92 9.33 -13.84
C PHE A 438 -2.53 9.45 -12.36
N GLU A 439 -1.84 10.53 -12.00
CA GLU A 439 -1.36 10.74 -10.63
C GLU A 439 -2.26 11.67 -9.80
N VAL A 440 -2.31 11.44 -8.50
CA VAL A 440 -2.94 12.28 -7.47
C VAL A 440 -1.99 12.52 -6.30
N GLN A 441 -2.22 13.58 -5.54
CA GLN A 441 -1.43 13.95 -4.35
C GLN A 441 -2.29 13.86 -3.10
N ALA A 442 -1.85 13.13 -2.09
CA ALA A 442 -2.55 13.02 -0.80
C ALA A 442 -2.58 14.35 -0.07
N LEU A 443 -3.66 14.62 0.65
CA LEU A 443 -3.85 15.88 1.41
C LEU A 443 -3.59 15.72 2.90
N HIS A 444 -3.66 14.50 3.43
CA HIS A 444 -3.61 14.22 4.85
C HIS A 444 -2.72 13.00 5.17
N ALA A 445 -2.50 12.76 6.46
CA ALA A 445 -1.84 11.58 7.01
C ALA A 445 -2.57 11.12 8.27
N GLY A 446 -2.30 9.90 8.72
CA GLY A 446 -2.89 9.29 9.92
C GLY A 446 -4.34 8.85 9.78
N THR A 447 -4.94 9.00 8.60
CA THR A 447 -6.35 8.66 8.33
C THR A 447 -6.49 7.96 6.98
N ASP A 448 -7.49 7.10 6.87
CA ASP A 448 -7.81 6.39 5.63
C ASP A 448 -8.36 7.38 4.59
N MET A 449 -7.77 7.38 3.41
CA MET A 449 -8.07 8.30 2.33
C MET A 449 -8.66 7.54 1.14
N THR A 450 -9.94 7.77 0.84
CA THR A 450 -10.61 7.27 -0.35
C THR A 450 -10.14 8.02 -1.60
N SER A 451 -9.89 7.31 -2.69
CA SER A 451 -9.32 7.92 -3.91
C SER A 451 -10.33 8.71 -4.77
N ASN A 452 -11.62 8.37 -4.69
CA ASN A 452 -12.68 8.97 -5.49
C ASN A 452 -14.05 8.99 -4.83
N THR A 453 -14.93 9.82 -5.39
CA THR A 453 -16.37 9.84 -5.06
C THR A 453 -17.12 8.73 -5.81
N ASP A 454 -18.41 8.57 -5.49
CA ASP A 454 -19.35 7.68 -6.16
C ASP A 454 -19.74 8.12 -7.58
N GLU A 455 -19.37 9.35 -7.98
CA GLU A 455 -19.53 9.85 -9.35
C GLU A 455 -18.47 9.31 -10.33
N SER A 456 -17.41 8.65 -9.83
CA SER A 456 -16.46 7.90 -10.65
C SER A 456 -17.14 6.67 -11.27
N ALA A 457 -17.40 6.72 -12.57
CA ALA A 457 -18.22 5.73 -13.24
C ALA A 457 -18.06 5.74 -14.76
N ILE A 458 -18.68 4.75 -15.40
CA ILE A 458 -18.99 4.79 -16.83
C ILE A 458 -20.40 5.34 -17.05
N TYR A 459 -20.54 6.23 -18.03
CA TYR A 459 -21.78 6.86 -18.47
C TYR A 459 -22.05 6.55 -19.94
N THR A 460 -23.31 6.62 -20.37
CA THR A 460 -23.69 6.36 -21.78
C THR A 460 -23.10 7.38 -22.74
N ASP A 461 -22.94 8.62 -22.27
CA ASP A 461 -22.33 9.73 -22.99
C ASP A 461 -21.98 10.86 -22.02
N ASN A 462 -21.36 11.94 -22.53
CA ASN A 462 -20.95 13.10 -21.74
C ASN A 462 -22.08 14.02 -21.25
N THR A 463 -23.33 13.77 -21.67
CA THR A 463 -24.51 14.51 -21.23
C THR A 463 -25.37 13.72 -20.24
N ALA A 464 -25.09 12.43 -20.08
CA ALA A 464 -25.82 11.54 -19.19
C ALA A 464 -25.66 11.96 -17.72
N GLN A 465 -26.77 11.91 -16.98
CA GLN A 465 -26.81 12.22 -15.54
C GLN A 465 -26.91 10.97 -14.67
N THR A 466 -27.08 9.81 -15.28
CA THR A 466 -27.20 8.53 -14.60
C THR A 466 -26.00 7.68 -14.99
N LEU A 467 -25.26 7.22 -13.99
CA LEU A 467 -24.16 6.28 -14.19
C LEU A 467 -24.68 4.93 -14.66
N VAL A 468 -23.90 4.25 -15.49
CA VAL A 468 -24.13 2.86 -15.90
C VAL A 468 -23.54 1.92 -14.85
N ARG A 469 -22.28 2.16 -14.48
CA ARG A 469 -21.57 1.39 -13.45
C ARG A 469 -20.47 2.23 -12.79
N GLY A 470 -20.42 2.25 -11.47
CA GLY A 470 -19.41 2.95 -10.68
C GLY A 470 -18.12 2.15 -10.52
N PHE A 471 -17.00 2.85 -10.37
CA PHE A 471 -15.73 2.26 -9.93
C PHE A 471 -15.73 2.04 -8.42
N GLU A 472 -14.99 1.04 -7.96
CA GLU A 472 -14.61 0.94 -6.56
C GLU A 472 -13.77 2.17 -6.15
N SER A 473 -13.77 2.51 -4.85
CA SER A 473 -12.94 3.58 -4.30
C SER A 473 -11.84 2.97 -3.42
N PRO A 474 -10.63 2.71 -3.98
CA PRO A 474 -9.50 2.27 -3.19
C PRO A 474 -9.15 3.25 -2.08
N GLU A 475 -8.75 2.72 -0.93
CA GLU A 475 -8.31 3.46 0.25
C GLU A 475 -6.81 3.31 0.45
N VAL A 476 -6.15 4.39 0.89
CA VAL A 476 -4.74 4.37 1.33
C VAL A 476 -4.56 5.20 2.59
N THR A 477 -3.54 4.87 3.38
CA THR A 477 -3.23 5.56 4.63
C THR A 477 -1.76 5.89 4.63
N ILE A 478 -1.44 7.17 4.86
CA ILE A 478 -0.07 7.59 5.16
C ILE A 478 0.09 7.45 6.66
N ALA A 479 1.05 6.64 7.14
CA ALA A 479 1.29 6.51 8.57
C ALA A 479 1.75 7.84 9.16
N ALA A 480 1.32 8.15 10.37
CA ALA A 480 1.69 9.36 11.09
C ALA A 480 2.24 8.99 12.47
N ASN A 481 3.47 9.42 12.74
CA ASN A 481 4.18 9.17 13.99
C ASN A 481 4.44 10.50 14.70
N THR A 482 4.34 10.50 16.03
CA THR A 482 4.51 11.71 16.84
C THR A 482 5.56 11.47 17.91
N HIS A 483 6.46 12.44 18.08
CA HIS A 483 7.60 12.38 19.00
C HIS A 483 7.57 13.59 19.94
N VAL A 484 7.49 13.33 21.24
CA VAL A 484 7.51 14.37 22.28
C VAL A 484 8.94 14.47 22.82
N LEU A 485 9.55 15.66 22.77
CA LEU A 485 10.96 15.86 23.15
C LEU A 485 11.11 16.85 24.32
N ASP A 486 11.93 16.51 25.29
CA ASP A 486 12.19 17.25 26.53
C ASP A 486 13.59 17.90 26.57
N PHE A 487 14.42 17.68 25.56
CA PHE A 487 15.67 18.41 25.36
C PHE A 487 15.67 19.18 24.04
N GLY A 488 16.33 20.33 24.01
CA GLY A 488 16.62 21.08 22.79
C GLY A 488 17.73 20.46 21.93
N LYS A 489 17.87 19.14 21.90
CA LYS A 489 18.94 18.41 21.19
C LYS A 489 18.42 17.73 19.92
N LYS A 490 19.35 17.29 19.07
CA LYS A 490 19.03 16.59 17.83
C LYS A 490 18.42 15.23 18.18
N VAL A 491 17.47 14.77 17.38
CA VAL A 491 16.96 13.41 17.45
C VAL A 491 17.14 12.75 16.09
N GLU A 492 17.54 11.48 16.09
CA GLU A 492 17.71 10.68 14.89
C GLU A 492 16.67 9.55 14.87
N ILE A 493 15.91 9.46 13.78
CA ILE A 493 14.89 8.42 13.57
C ILE A 493 15.37 7.50 12.46
N SER A 494 15.48 6.21 12.78
CA SER A 494 15.80 5.18 11.79
C SER A 494 14.66 5.03 10.79
N LYS A 495 14.92 5.39 9.53
CA LYS A 495 13.97 5.28 8.41
C LYS A 495 14.71 4.76 7.18
N THR A 496 15.00 3.46 7.21
CA THR A 496 15.86 2.83 6.19
C THR A 496 15.33 3.13 4.80
N GLY A 497 16.18 3.71 3.95
CA GLY A 497 15.82 4.06 2.59
C GLY A 497 15.13 5.41 2.42
N ALA A 498 15.07 6.26 3.45
CA ALA A 498 14.63 7.64 3.34
C ALA A 498 15.42 8.38 2.25
N ARG A 499 14.71 9.16 1.42
CA ARG A 499 15.28 9.86 0.25
C ARG A 499 15.12 11.37 0.36
N TYR A 500 13.94 11.83 0.76
CA TYR A 500 13.63 13.26 0.90
C TYR A 500 12.49 13.47 1.89
N VAL A 501 12.40 14.70 2.39
CA VAL A 501 11.31 15.19 3.24
C VAL A 501 10.57 16.30 2.50
N LYS A 502 9.26 16.40 2.75
CA LYS A 502 8.37 17.47 2.28
C LYS A 502 7.74 18.21 3.45
N SER A 503 7.33 19.45 3.21
CA SER A 503 6.63 20.28 4.20
C SER A 503 5.16 19.92 4.37
N GLU A 504 4.57 19.32 3.34
CA GLU A 504 3.17 18.92 3.27
C GLU A 504 3.09 17.64 2.43
N PRO A 505 2.07 16.79 2.59
CA PRO A 505 1.98 15.54 1.83
C PRO A 505 1.86 15.80 0.32
N ASN A 506 1.25 16.92 -0.07
CA ASN A 506 1.07 17.30 -1.47
C ASN A 506 2.13 18.28 -2.01
N ALA A 507 3.18 18.59 -1.24
CA ALA A 507 4.14 19.61 -1.65
C ALA A 507 4.98 19.15 -2.86
N HIS A 508 5.40 20.11 -3.66
CA HIS A 508 6.22 19.88 -4.86
C HIS A 508 7.74 19.91 -4.58
N ASN A 509 8.14 20.16 -3.33
CA ASN A 509 9.54 20.14 -2.93
C ASN A 509 9.97 18.71 -2.57
N ASN A 510 11.12 18.29 -3.10
CA ASN A 510 11.83 17.12 -2.61
C ASN A 510 13.15 17.64 -2.06
N ALA A 511 13.28 17.64 -0.73
CA ALA A 511 14.46 18.20 -0.11
C ALA A 511 15.14 17.15 0.78
N ALA A 512 16.47 17.09 0.71
CA ALA A 512 17.25 16.38 1.72
C ALA A 512 17.24 17.13 3.06
N VAL A 513 16.82 18.40 3.05
CA VAL A 513 16.81 19.31 4.19
C VAL A 513 15.55 20.17 4.12
N TYR A 514 14.83 20.28 5.23
CA TYR A 514 13.60 21.07 5.33
C TYR A 514 13.58 21.87 6.64
N ASP A 515 13.53 23.21 6.53
CA ASP A 515 13.29 24.10 7.66
C ASP A 515 11.78 24.22 7.91
N SER A 516 11.36 23.79 9.09
CA SER A 516 9.99 23.95 9.60
C SER A 516 9.84 25.29 10.35
N ALA A 517 8.80 25.44 11.17
CA ALA A 517 8.56 26.72 11.85
C ALA A 517 9.57 26.94 12.98
N ASP A 518 9.76 25.91 13.80
CA ASP A 518 10.62 25.97 14.99
C ASP A 518 11.81 24.99 14.92
N GLY A 519 11.86 24.11 13.91
CA GLY A 519 12.89 23.07 13.81
C GLY A 519 13.37 22.76 12.41
N TYR A 520 14.25 21.78 12.34
CA TYR A 520 15.02 21.43 11.15
C TYR A 520 14.99 19.93 10.91
N PHE A 521 14.59 19.52 9.70
CA PHE A 521 14.63 18.14 9.25
C PHE A 521 15.79 17.92 8.27
N ALA A 522 16.49 16.80 8.40
CA ALA A 522 17.46 16.35 7.42
C ALA A 522 17.35 14.84 7.17
N VAL A 523 17.62 14.43 5.93
CA VAL A 523 17.82 13.02 5.57
C VAL A 523 19.29 12.69 5.75
N GLU A 524 19.60 11.84 6.72
CA GLU A 524 20.97 11.52 7.10
C GLU A 524 21.14 10.00 7.34
N GLY A 525 22.28 9.46 6.91
CA GLY A 525 22.60 8.04 7.11
C GLY A 525 21.52 7.10 6.55
N SER A 526 20.92 6.30 7.44
CA SER A 526 19.83 5.36 7.13
C SER A 526 18.46 5.86 7.61
N GLY A 527 18.26 7.17 7.79
CA GLY A 527 17.00 7.69 8.29
C GLY A 527 16.82 9.19 8.11
N ILE A 528 16.17 9.81 9.09
CA ILE A 528 16.02 11.26 9.19
C ILE A 528 16.52 11.74 10.55
N SER A 529 16.78 13.04 10.65
CA SER A 529 16.98 13.72 11.92
C SER A 529 16.08 14.94 12.04
N TYR A 530 15.67 15.26 13.26
CA TYR A 530 15.01 16.50 13.62
C TYR A 530 15.81 17.24 14.68
N GLN A 531 15.84 18.58 14.61
CA GLN A 531 16.50 19.43 15.61
C GLN A 531 15.68 20.71 15.80
N PRO A 532 15.21 21.03 17.02
CA PRO A 532 14.67 22.35 17.33
C PRO A 532 15.72 23.43 17.04
N GLN A 533 15.31 24.51 16.37
CA GLN A 533 16.16 25.66 16.06
C GLN A 533 15.89 26.87 16.96
N THR A 534 14.92 26.78 17.88
CA THR A 534 14.56 27.87 18.78
C THR A 534 14.44 27.42 20.24
N THR A 535 14.83 28.31 21.15
CA THR A 535 14.54 28.19 22.60
C THR A 535 13.08 28.52 22.94
N ASN A 536 12.31 29.03 21.97
CA ASN A 536 10.88 29.33 22.06
C ASN A 536 10.05 28.27 21.29
N TRP A 537 10.41 26.99 21.38
CA TRP A 537 9.71 25.94 20.65
C TRP A 537 8.33 25.74 21.25
N ALA A 538 7.27 26.06 20.51
CA ALA A 538 5.90 26.06 21.01
C ALA A 538 4.89 25.63 19.93
N SER A 539 5.34 24.84 18.97
CA SER A 539 4.55 24.36 17.84
C SER A 539 4.88 22.90 17.51
N VAL A 540 4.02 22.29 16.69
CA VAL A 540 4.25 20.96 16.12
C VAL A 540 4.94 21.13 14.78
N ASP A 541 6.14 20.59 14.65
CA ASP A 541 6.87 20.54 13.38
C ASP A 541 6.65 19.18 12.72
N THR A 542 6.18 19.15 11.47
CA THR A 542 5.88 17.90 10.76
C THR A 542 6.67 17.81 9.46
N GLY A 543 7.39 16.71 9.30
CA GLY A 543 8.09 16.34 8.07
C GLY A 543 7.44 15.13 7.41
N TYR A 544 7.12 15.23 6.12
CA TYR A 544 6.58 14.11 5.35
C TYR A 544 7.72 13.39 4.65
N VAL A 545 8.06 12.21 5.17
CA VAL A 545 9.23 11.42 4.76
C VAL A 545 8.84 10.47 3.63
N PHE A 546 9.61 10.53 2.56
CA PHE A 546 9.52 9.56 1.48
C PHE A 546 10.79 8.73 1.38
N GLY A 547 10.64 7.42 1.21
CA GLY A 547 11.75 6.53 1.02
C GLY A 547 11.42 5.27 0.24
N ASN A 548 12.40 4.37 0.17
CA ASN A 548 12.24 3.08 -0.46
C ASN A 548 13.02 2.00 0.28
N ASN A 549 12.29 1.01 0.79
CA ASN A 549 12.83 -0.17 1.47
C ASN A 549 12.05 -1.41 1.01
N SER A 550 12.56 -2.10 -0.02
CA SER A 550 11.83 -3.19 -0.72
C SER A 550 10.48 -2.77 -1.34
N GLY A 551 10.24 -1.45 -1.45
CA GLY A 551 9.00 -0.82 -1.89
C GLY A 551 9.02 0.67 -1.51
N ASN A 552 8.27 1.51 -2.21
CA ASN A 552 8.13 2.92 -1.82
C ASN A 552 7.29 3.01 -0.55
N TYR A 553 7.67 3.91 0.36
CA TYR A 553 6.89 4.21 1.55
C TYR A 553 6.76 5.73 1.75
N TRP A 554 5.70 6.11 2.45
CA TRP A 554 5.34 7.50 2.74
C TRP A 554 4.82 7.61 4.16
N GLU A 555 5.43 8.46 4.96
CA GLU A 555 5.11 8.62 6.39
C GLU A 555 5.18 10.09 6.80
N ALA A 556 4.41 10.48 7.82
CA ALA A 556 4.52 11.77 8.48
C ALA A 556 5.21 11.60 9.83
N GLU A 557 6.21 12.44 10.10
CA GLU A 557 6.97 12.47 11.35
C GLU A 557 6.79 13.84 12.00
N SER A 558 6.05 13.86 13.11
CA SER A 558 5.71 15.07 13.85
C SER A 558 6.52 15.15 15.15
N PHE A 559 7.07 16.32 15.45
CA PHE A 559 7.86 16.60 16.64
C PHE A 559 7.26 17.78 17.39
N LEU A 560 7.16 17.64 18.70
CA LEU A 560 6.65 18.70 19.59
C LEU A 560 7.38 18.69 20.93
N PRO A 561 7.42 19.83 21.64
CA PRO A 561 8.06 19.90 22.94
C PRO A 561 7.25 19.17 24.02
N ALA A 562 7.91 18.52 24.97
CA ALA A 562 7.33 17.96 26.19
C ALA A 562 6.78 19.06 27.12
N THR A 563 6.12 18.68 28.22
CA THR A 563 5.60 19.67 29.18
C THR A 563 6.71 20.36 29.99
N SER A 564 7.96 19.92 29.83
CA SER A 564 9.17 20.59 30.30
C SER A 564 10.28 20.36 29.29
N VAL A 565 10.91 21.43 28.79
CA VAL A 565 12.03 21.34 27.84
C VAL A 565 13.29 21.99 28.40
N TYR A 566 14.40 21.27 28.37
CA TYR A 566 15.72 21.71 28.81
C TYR A 566 16.58 22.16 27.62
N TYR A 567 17.19 23.35 27.72
CA TYR A 567 18.08 23.91 26.70
C TYR A 567 19.42 24.28 27.32
N GLU A 568 20.50 23.87 26.66
CA GLU A 568 21.87 24.24 27.03
C GLU A 568 22.18 25.72 26.79
N ASP A 569 23.15 26.25 27.51
CA ASP A 569 23.68 27.61 27.34
C ASP A 569 24.20 27.88 25.92
N ASP A 570 24.71 26.86 25.26
CA ASP A 570 25.25 26.89 23.91
C ASP A 570 24.30 26.34 22.83
N PHE A 571 23.01 26.20 23.15
CA PHE A 571 21.99 25.82 22.17
C PHE A 571 22.07 26.68 20.90
N GLY A 572 22.22 26.02 19.75
CA GLY A 572 22.35 26.67 18.45
C GLY A 572 23.71 27.36 18.21
N TYR A 573 24.72 27.04 19.02
CA TYR A 573 26.12 27.40 18.78
C TYR A 573 26.94 26.18 18.36
N THR A 574 28.11 26.45 17.77
CA THR A 574 29.15 25.46 17.52
C THR A 574 30.44 25.96 18.11
N THR A 575 31.20 25.08 18.75
CA THR A 575 32.49 25.41 19.37
C THR A 575 33.63 24.96 18.47
N SER A 576 34.45 25.89 17.99
CA SER A 576 35.68 25.55 17.27
C SER A 576 36.73 24.96 18.22
N GLY A 577 37.73 24.25 17.67
CA GLY A 577 38.79 23.62 18.48
C GLY A 577 39.67 24.59 19.30
N ASP A 578 39.51 25.90 19.14
CA ASP A 578 40.12 26.95 19.97
C ASP A 578 39.19 27.50 21.06
N GLY A 579 37.98 26.95 21.21
CA GLY A 579 36.97 27.33 22.20
C GLY A 579 36.05 28.48 21.77
N THR A 580 36.11 28.93 20.51
CA THR A 580 35.25 30.02 20.03
C THR A 580 33.86 29.48 19.68
N GLN A 581 32.81 30.03 20.29
CA GLN A 581 31.42 29.72 19.92
C GLN A 581 30.94 30.58 18.76
N THR A 582 30.34 29.93 17.75
CA THR A 582 29.71 30.58 16.60
C THR A 582 28.24 30.18 16.51
N LYS A 583 27.34 31.17 16.49
CA LYS A 583 25.91 30.95 16.31
C LYS A 583 25.66 30.31 14.95
N GLN A 584 24.86 29.24 14.92
CA GLN A 584 24.44 28.56 13.70
C GLN A 584 23.38 29.39 12.97
N ASP A 585 23.44 29.38 11.63
CA ASP A 585 22.44 30.04 10.78
C ASP A 585 21.07 29.38 10.98
N GLY A 586 20.00 30.18 11.00
CA GLY A 586 18.62 29.70 11.21
C GLY A 586 18.17 29.61 12.67
N TYR A 587 19.10 29.56 13.64
CA TYR A 587 18.74 29.40 15.05
C TYR A 587 18.30 30.70 15.74
N THR A 588 17.34 30.57 16.64
CA THR A 588 16.94 31.60 17.63
C THR A 588 17.38 31.15 19.03
N THR A 589 18.48 31.74 19.50
CA THR A 589 19.25 31.29 20.67
C THR A 589 19.25 32.34 21.78
N ILE A 590 19.97 32.06 22.88
CA ILE A 590 20.30 33.06 23.90
C ILE A 590 21.29 34.07 23.32
N GLU A 591 20.93 35.35 23.35
CA GLU A 591 21.75 36.45 22.86
C GLU A 591 22.59 37.06 23.98
N TYR A 592 23.89 36.80 23.93
CA TYR A 592 24.88 37.31 24.88
C TYR A 592 25.40 38.69 24.46
N THR A 593 25.25 39.69 25.32
CA THR A 593 25.78 41.06 25.12
C THR A 593 26.70 41.46 26.28
N GLY A 594 27.88 41.99 25.95
CA GLY A 594 28.94 42.30 26.92
C GLY A 594 30.11 41.32 26.79
N ASN A 595 30.97 41.27 27.81
CA ASN A 595 32.14 40.38 27.82
C ASN A 595 31.74 39.00 28.36
N TRP A 596 31.13 38.17 27.52
CA TRP A 596 30.88 36.75 27.81
C TRP A 596 32.01 35.88 27.27
N THR A 597 32.32 34.81 27.99
CA THR A 597 33.26 33.77 27.56
C THR A 597 32.72 32.40 27.93
N THR A 598 32.93 31.39 27.10
CA THR A 598 32.61 30.00 27.45
C THR A 598 33.68 29.43 28.39
N VAL A 599 33.25 28.74 29.43
CA VAL A 599 34.10 27.94 30.32
C VAL A 599 33.69 26.48 30.22
N SER A 600 34.66 25.57 30.18
CA SER A 600 34.37 24.14 30.01
C SER A 600 34.86 23.34 31.21
N ALA A 601 34.03 22.41 31.67
CA ALA A 601 34.31 21.44 32.71
C ALA A 601 33.23 20.35 32.71
N GLY A 602 33.64 19.09 32.81
CA GLY A 602 32.73 17.96 32.75
C GLY A 602 32.85 17.19 31.43
N LYS A 603 31.88 16.31 31.20
CA LYS A 603 31.76 15.51 29.98
C LYS A 603 30.81 16.22 29.01
N ASP A 604 31.12 16.10 27.73
CA ASP A 604 30.23 16.46 26.62
C ASP A 604 29.13 15.40 26.56
N ALA A 605 27.86 15.82 26.63
CA ALA A 605 26.71 14.92 26.61
C ALA A 605 26.42 14.43 25.19
N GLY A 606 27.06 14.99 24.17
CA GLY A 606 26.84 14.67 22.76
C GLY A 606 25.67 15.44 22.17
N GLU A 607 25.55 15.40 20.85
CA GLU A 607 24.62 16.26 20.11
C GLU A 607 23.17 15.74 20.07
N THR A 608 22.93 14.49 20.49
CA THR A 608 21.66 13.78 20.29
C THR A 608 20.96 13.37 21.58
N GLN A 609 19.63 13.44 21.59
CA GLN A 609 18.74 12.79 22.57
C GLN A 609 18.08 11.53 21.96
N GLY A 610 17.49 10.68 22.80
CA GLY A 610 16.73 9.50 22.37
C GLY A 610 15.39 9.84 21.67
N SER A 611 14.98 9.03 20.69
CA SER A 611 13.74 9.23 19.93
C SER A 611 12.48 8.72 20.60
N GLU A 612 12.57 7.57 21.27
CA GLU A 612 11.42 6.92 21.93
C GLU A 612 10.92 7.70 23.14
N ASN A 613 11.81 8.49 23.75
CA ASN A 613 11.61 9.32 24.93
C ASN A 613 10.60 8.77 25.96
N THR A 614 10.77 7.52 26.38
CA THR A 614 9.82 6.85 27.28
C THR A 614 9.85 7.38 28.72
N VAL A 615 10.94 8.05 29.10
CA VAL A 615 11.16 8.66 30.42
C VAL A 615 11.56 10.13 30.24
N TYR A 616 10.62 11.04 30.53
CA TYR A 616 10.81 12.47 30.35
C TYR A 616 11.49 13.13 31.55
N GLY A 617 12.45 13.98 31.21
CA GLY A 617 13.24 14.81 32.10
C GLY A 617 14.59 14.20 32.46
N THR A 618 15.00 13.11 31.80
CA THR A 618 16.31 12.46 31.98
C THR A 618 16.82 11.90 30.67
N ASP A 619 18.13 12.01 30.43
CA ASP A 619 18.80 11.39 29.28
C ASP A 619 20.17 10.85 29.70
N ALA A 620 20.51 9.64 29.22
CA ALA A 620 21.77 8.96 29.51
C ALA A 620 23.01 9.73 29.01
N ALA A 621 22.84 10.60 28.02
CA ALA A 621 23.83 11.58 27.57
C ALA A 621 24.47 12.33 28.75
N TYR A 622 23.67 12.68 29.75
CA TYR A 622 24.10 13.47 30.91
C TYR A 622 24.63 12.64 32.08
N ASP A 623 24.61 11.31 31.98
CA ASP A 623 25.19 10.47 33.02
C ASP A 623 26.71 10.72 33.13
N GLY A 624 27.18 10.95 34.36
CA GLY A 624 28.55 11.35 34.66
C GLY A 624 28.86 12.84 34.52
N ASN A 625 27.90 13.70 34.14
CA ASN A 625 28.09 15.14 34.07
C ASN A 625 28.03 15.79 35.45
N LEU A 626 29.11 15.64 36.23
CA LEU A 626 29.22 16.19 37.58
C LEU A 626 29.63 17.67 37.63
N ASN A 627 29.63 18.40 36.51
CA ASN A 627 30.00 19.81 36.45
C ASN A 627 28.97 20.61 35.65
N TYR A 628 29.37 21.25 34.56
CA TYR A 628 28.44 21.96 33.69
C TYR A 628 27.63 20.96 32.84
N SER A 629 26.38 21.29 32.54
CA SER A 629 25.62 20.48 31.59
C SER A 629 26.28 20.58 30.23
N ASP A 630 26.31 19.46 29.52
CA ASP A 630 27.02 19.35 28.24
C ASP A 630 28.51 19.79 28.25
N GLY A 631 29.12 19.87 29.43
CA GLY A 631 30.53 20.20 29.61
C GLY A 631 30.88 21.69 29.49
N SER A 632 29.91 22.60 29.38
CA SER A 632 30.11 24.01 29.04
C SER A 632 29.17 24.95 29.81
N ALA A 633 29.63 26.18 30.11
CA ALA A 633 28.78 27.27 30.58
C ALA A 633 29.26 28.63 30.04
N HIS A 634 28.33 29.57 29.83
CA HIS A 634 28.63 30.95 29.50
C HIS A 634 28.91 31.76 30.77
N TYR A 635 30.10 32.33 30.87
CA TYR A 635 30.56 33.13 32.01
C TYR A 635 30.62 34.62 31.66
N ALA A 636 30.20 35.47 32.59
CA ALA A 636 30.42 36.91 32.50
C ALA A 636 30.58 37.58 33.86
N GLU A 637 31.06 38.83 33.81
CA GLU A 637 31.10 39.74 34.96
C GLU A 637 30.01 40.82 34.89
N SER A 638 29.86 41.58 35.97
CA SER A 638 28.93 42.72 36.09
C SER A 638 28.89 43.62 34.84
N GLY A 639 27.68 43.93 34.39
CA GLY A 639 27.42 44.80 33.24
C GLY A 639 27.13 44.04 31.93
N ALA A 640 27.30 42.72 31.93
CA ALA A 640 26.86 41.86 30.84
C ALA A 640 25.36 41.54 30.94
N THR A 641 24.73 41.26 29.79
CA THR A 641 23.33 40.84 29.70
C THR A 641 23.17 39.64 28.79
N ALA A 642 22.18 38.79 29.06
CA ALA A 642 21.72 37.74 28.15
C ALA A 642 20.21 37.89 27.90
N LYS A 643 19.75 37.59 26.68
CA LYS A 643 18.34 37.74 26.29
C LYS A 643 17.86 36.57 25.44
N PHE A 644 16.62 36.16 25.63
CA PHE A 644 15.95 35.14 24.82
C PHE A 644 14.44 35.28 24.98
N THR A 645 13.69 34.46 24.26
CA THR A 645 12.23 34.38 24.38
C THR A 645 11.85 32.95 24.71
N PHE A 646 10.80 32.76 25.50
CA PHE A 646 10.15 31.45 25.67
C PHE A 646 8.63 31.63 25.72
N THR A 647 7.90 30.56 25.44
CA THR A 647 6.45 30.51 25.59
C THR A 647 6.18 29.43 26.63
N GLY A 648 5.29 29.70 27.58
CA GLY A 648 4.93 28.72 28.59
C GLY A 648 4.50 29.34 29.91
N THR A 649 4.45 28.51 30.95
CA THR A 649 3.96 28.88 32.30
C THR A 649 5.08 28.97 33.34
N GLY A 650 6.33 28.74 32.94
CA GLY A 650 7.46 28.86 33.86
C GLY A 650 8.81 28.78 33.18
N LEU A 651 9.84 29.18 33.92
CA LEU A 651 11.24 29.22 33.49
C LEU A 651 12.17 29.02 34.69
N ASP A 652 13.11 28.08 34.56
CA ASP A 652 14.29 27.98 35.42
C ASP A 652 15.54 28.42 34.68
N ILE A 653 16.47 29.05 35.42
CA ILE A 653 17.81 29.41 34.95
C ILE A 653 18.84 28.72 35.85
N TYR A 654 19.66 27.86 35.26
CA TYR A 654 20.70 27.10 35.94
C TYR A 654 22.04 27.83 35.89
N THR A 655 22.69 27.90 37.05
CA THR A 655 23.96 28.61 37.24
C THR A 655 24.92 27.82 38.11
N ARG A 656 26.20 28.20 38.04
CA ARG A 656 27.21 27.83 39.03
C ARG A 656 27.35 28.91 40.09
N THR A 657 27.22 28.52 41.35
CA THR A 657 27.36 29.42 42.51
C THR A 657 28.71 29.24 43.19
N THR A 658 29.42 30.33 43.43
CA THR A 658 30.76 30.36 44.02
C THR A 658 30.87 31.52 45.03
N ALA A 659 31.96 31.57 45.80
CA ALA A 659 32.22 32.71 46.69
C ALA A 659 32.51 34.03 45.95
N SER A 660 32.73 33.99 44.62
CA SER A 660 32.91 35.17 43.76
C SER A 660 31.68 35.48 42.91
N SER A 661 30.59 34.72 43.07
CA SER A 661 29.36 34.93 42.32
C SER A 661 28.66 36.21 42.81
N GLY A 662 28.20 37.03 41.88
CA GLY A 662 27.50 38.28 42.17
C GLY A 662 25.98 38.15 42.10
N GLN A 663 25.31 39.28 41.94
CA GLN A 663 23.86 39.34 41.81
C GLN A 663 23.40 39.26 40.35
N VAL A 664 22.19 38.77 40.14
CA VAL A 664 21.52 38.80 38.84
C VAL A 664 20.13 39.41 38.98
N ILE A 665 19.77 40.29 38.04
CA ILE A 665 18.38 40.67 37.82
C ILE A 665 17.89 39.95 36.58
N VAL A 666 16.84 39.15 36.74
CA VAL A 666 16.12 38.53 35.64
C VAL A 666 14.74 39.15 35.55
N GLN A 667 14.40 39.65 34.37
CA GLN A 667 13.08 40.17 34.06
C GLN A 667 12.48 39.35 32.93
N ILE A 668 11.25 38.87 33.12
CA ILE A 668 10.44 38.27 32.06
C ILE A 668 9.22 39.17 31.82
N LYS A 669 8.92 39.46 30.56
CA LYS A 669 7.80 40.33 30.17
C LYS A 669 6.91 39.62 29.15
N GLY A 670 5.65 39.40 29.52
CA GLY A 670 4.65 38.81 28.62
C GLY A 670 4.37 39.74 27.44
N GLN A 671 4.42 39.19 26.23
CA GLN A 671 4.21 39.92 24.99
C GLN A 671 2.74 40.26 24.79
N GLU A 672 1.83 39.35 25.13
CA GLU A 672 0.39 39.56 24.99
C GLU A 672 -0.21 40.23 26.23
N ASN A 673 0.05 39.69 27.42
CA ASN A 673 -0.56 40.15 28.67
C ASN A 673 0.15 41.38 29.28
N GLY A 674 1.37 41.68 28.83
CA GLY A 674 2.17 42.84 29.28
C GLY A 674 2.68 42.75 30.73
N LYS A 675 2.45 41.65 31.44
CA LYS A 675 2.90 41.44 32.82
C LYS A 675 4.42 41.32 32.86
N ILE A 676 5.01 41.94 33.89
CA ILE A 676 6.45 41.91 34.13
C ILE A 676 6.66 41.19 35.45
N TYR A 677 7.46 40.12 35.42
CA TYR A 677 7.97 39.45 36.59
C TYR A 677 9.46 39.78 36.72
N THR A 678 9.96 39.91 37.95
CA THR A 678 11.35 40.30 38.19
C THR A 678 11.88 39.56 39.40
N ALA A 679 13.02 38.90 39.22
CA ALA A 679 13.78 38.25 40.28
C ALA A 679 15.13 38.97 40.43
N LEU A 680 15.47 39.38 41.65
CA LEU A 680 16.81 39.84 42.03
C LEU A 680 17.39 38.76 42.95
N VAL A 681 18.41 38.07 42.47
CA VAL A 681 18.98 36.92 43.17
C VAL A 681 20.46 37.17 43.44
N ASP A 682 20.87 36.80 44.66
CA ASP A 682 22.27 36.76 45.07
C ASP A 682 22.79 35.33 44.87
N ASN A 683 23.78 35.16 44.00
CA ASN A 683 24.32 33.86 43.66
C ASN A 683 25.57 33.50 44.47
N GLU A 684 25.98 34.34 45.42
CA GLU A 684 27.13 34.06 46.28
C GLU A 684 26.87 32.78 47.10
N PHE A 685 27.83 31.85 47.05
CA PHE A 685 27.81 30.66 47.89
C PHE A 685 29.16 30.44 48.55
N THR A 686 29.17 30.47 49.88
CA THR A 686 30.36 30.26 50.71
C THR A 686 30.28 28.90 51.40
N SER A 687 30.82 27.85 50.76
CA SER A 687 31.05 26.56 51.44
C SER A 687 32.50 26.41 51.88
N THR A 688 32.76 25.42 52.74
CA THR A 688 34.09 25.07 53.26
C THR A 688 35.05 24.43 52.21
N GLY A 689 34.75 24.50 50.91
CA GLY A 689 35.56 23.94 49.81
C GLY A 689 35.67 24.87 48.58
N GLU A 690 36.73 24.68 47.78
CA GLU A 690 37.14 25.62 46.70
C GLU A 690 36.28 25.56 45.40
N ASN A 691 35.39 24.57 45.21
CA ASN A 691 34.83 24.27 43.89
C ASN A 691 33.44 24.86 43.56
N GLY A 692 32.75 25.49 44.52
CA GLY A 692 31.38 25.99 44.32
C GLY A 692 30.34 24.88 44.11
N LEU A 693 29.12 25.24 43.70
CA LEU A 693 28.06 24.30 43.32
C LEU A 693 27.63 24.51 41.88
N TYR A 694 27.32 23.42 41.19
CA TYR A 694 26.94 23.38 39.78
C TYR A 694 25.43 23.21 39.60
N GLN A 695 24.91 23.69 38.46
CA GLN A 695 23.52 23.42 38.03
C GLN A 695 22.48 23.84 39.07
N ILE A 696 22.64 25.02 39.65
CA ILE A 696 21.72 25.57 40.65
C ILE A 696 20.63 26.37 39.93
N PRO A 697 19.33 26.06 40.11
CA PRO A 697 18.23 26.84 39.57
C PRO A 697 18.04 28.12 40.39
N THR A 698 18.98 29.07 40.34
CA THR A 698 18.95 30.25 41.25
C THR A 698 17.81 31.20 40.94
N VAL A 699 17.32 31.20 39.71
CA VAL A 699 16.12 31.95 39.32
C VAL A 699 15.09 30.96 38.82
N SER A 700 13.92 30.97 39.45
CA SER A 700 12.74 30.24 38.99
C SER A 700 11.55 31.17 38.91
N PHE A 701 10.80 31.06 37.82
CA PHE A 701 9.45 31.60 37.68
C PHE A 701 8.50 30.42 37.51
N GLN A 702 7.65 30.17 38.50
CA GLN A 702 6.62 29.12 38.46
C GLN A 702 5.22 29.76 38.39
N ASP A 703 4.25 29.00 37.89
CA ASP A 703 2.83 29.35 37.86
C ASP A 703 2.54 30.74 37.25
N VAL A 704 3.35 31.17 36.28
CA VAL A 704 3.04 32.39 35.53
C VAL A 704 1.95 32.11 34.50
N VAL A 705 1.16 33.13 34.16
CA VAL A 705 0.12 32.98 33.14
C VAL A 705 0.78 32.64 31.81
N ARG A 706 0.33 31.58 31.14
CA ARG A 706 0.85 31.21 29.82
C ARG A 706 0.86 32.43 28.87
N ASP A 707 2.04 32.77 28.36
CA ASP A 707 2.29 33.85 27.38
C ASP A 707 3.64 33.55 26.72
N THR A 708 3.95 34.28 25.65
CA THR A 708 5.32 34.42 25.15
C THR A 708 6.02 35.52 25.93
N TYR A 709 7.18 35.24 26.49
CA TYR A 709 7.91 36.10 27.41
C TYR A 709 9.27 36.53 26.84
N ASP A 710 9.50 37.84 26.77
CA ASP A 710 10.84 38.39 26.55
C ASP A 710 11.64 38.31 27.86
N VAL A 711 12.78 37.61 27.84
CA VAL A 711 13.67 37.44 28.99
C VAL A 711 14.87 38.39 28.88
N THR A 712 15.23 39.03 29.98
CA THR A 712 16.48 39.78 30.12
C THR A 712 17.16 39.45 31.44
N ILE A 713 18.36 38.87 31.34
CA ILE A 713 19.28 38.61 32.44
C ILE A 713 20.30 39.74 32.48
N THR A 714 20.51 40.36 33.64
CA THR A 714 21.51 41.41 33.86
C THR A 714 22.41 41.06 35.03
N VAL A 715 23.71 40.93 34.78
CA VAL A 715 24.72 40.62 35.81
C VAL A 715 25.10 41.89 36.58
N LEU A 716 25.08 41.81 37.90
CA LEU A 716 25.37 42.90 38.83
C LEU A 716 26.41 42.48 39.87
N PRO A 717 27.16 43.42 40.46
CA PRO A 717 27.99 43.10 41.62
C PRO A 717 27.10 42.96 42.87
N ASP A 718 27.50 42.10 43.80
CA ASP A 718 26.91 42.03 45.14
C ASP A 718 27.41 43.19 46.05
N LYS A 719 27.14 43.12 47.36
CA LYS A 719 27.54 44.18 48.31
C LYS A 719 29.03 44.15 48.64
N GLU A 720 29.66 42.98 48.49
CA GLU A 720 31.05 42.67 48.75
C GLU A 720 31.94 42.98 47.53
N GLY A 721 31.34 43.20 46.36
CA GLY A 721 31.98 43.50 45.09
C GLY A 721 32.23 42.26 44.23
N ASN A 722 31.73 41.09 44.62
CA ASN A 722 31.72 39.89 43.78
C ASN A 722 30.81 40.13 42.59
N SER A 723 31.22 39.70 41.41
CA SER A 723 30.57 40.13 40.17
C SER A 723 30.48 39.06 39.10
N THR A 724 30.76 37.80 39.42
CA THR A 724 30.75 36.72 38.42
C THR A 724 29.38 36.07 38.29
N PHE A 725 29.04 35.61 37.09
CA PHE A 725 27.83 34.84 36.82
C PHE A 725 28.10 33.80 35.73
N TYR A 726 27.47 32.64 35.88
CA TYR A 726 27.55 31.51 34.94
C TYR A 726 26.13 31.19 34.48
N LEU A 727 25.88 31.13 33.18
CA LEU A 727 24.66 30.60 32.60
C LEU A 727 25.00 29.23 32.02
N ASP A 728 24.39 28.19 32.58
CA ASP A 728 24.70 26.79 32.27
C ASP A 728 23.56 26.19 31.44
N ALA A 729 22.30 26.47 31.80
CA ALA A 729 21.13 26.05 31.03
C ALA A 729 19.88 26.83 31.41
N ILE A 730 18.81 26.59 30.67
CA ILE A 730 17.44 27.00 31.01
C ILE A 730 16.48 25.82 30.89
N ARG A 731 15.39 25.83 31.66
CA ARG A 731 14.26 24.89 31.48
C ARG A 731 12.96 25.66 31.36
N VAL A 732 12.21 25.39 30.30
CA VAL A 732 10.93 26.02 29.98
C VAL A 732 9.80 25.06 30.33
N TYR A 733 8.79 25.56 31.04
CA TYR A 733 7.65 24.75 31.48
C TYR A 733 6.39 25.02 30.68
N ASN A 734 5.71 23.94 30.32
CA ASN A 734 4.52 23.88 29.48
C ASN A 734 4.66 24.75 28.24
N PRO A 735 5.59 24.47 27.32
CA PRO A 735 5.78 25.30 26.13
C PRO A 735 4.63 25.23 25.12
N MET A 736 3.89 24.12 25.07
CA MET A 736 2.66 23.96 24.29
C MET A 736 1.40 23.94 25.16
N SER A 737 0.25 24.28 24.56
CA SER A 737 -1.04 24.26 25.26
C SER A 737 -1.64 22.87 25.19
N GLU A 738 -2.06 22.30 26.32
CA GLU A 738 -2.80 21.03 26.34
C GLU A 738 -4.21 21.16 25.72
N GLU A 739 -4.70 22.37 25.47
CA GLU A 739 -5.94 22.59 24.70
C GLU A 739 -5.76 22.32 23.19
N ASP A 740 -4.51 22.21 22.70
CA ASP A 740 -4.23 21.80 21.32
C ASP A 740 -4.47 20.30 21.16
N ALA A 741 -5.32 19.91 20.20
CA ALA A 741 -5.73 18.52 20.06
C ALA A 741 -4.56 17.57 19.75
N VAL A 742 -3.58 18.01 18.95
CA VAL A 742 -2.41 17.19 18.61
C VAL A 742 -1.51 17.03 19.83
N ALA A 743 -1.29 18.12 20.58
CA ALA A 743 -0.48 18.05 21.80
C ALA A 743 -1.15 17.21 22.88
N SER A 744 -2.46 17.36 23.10
CA SER A 744 -3.20 16.57 24.08
C SER A 744 -3.07 15.07 23.81
N GLU A 745 -3.31 14.65 22.57
CA GLU A 745 -3.21 13.23 22.18
C GLU A 745 -1.77 12.72 22.32
N ALA A 746 -0.78 13.49 21.86
CA ALA A 746 0.62 13.13 21.98
C ALA A 746 1.08 13.01 23.44
N TYR A 747 0.64 13.93 24.31
CA TYR A 747 0.97 13.89 25.74
C TYR A 747 0.27 12.74 26.47
N GLU A 748 -0.96 12.39 26.10
CA GLU A 748 -1.62 11.19 26.63
C GLU A 748 -0.83 9.93 26.27
N GLN A 749 -0.42 9.78 25.01
CA GLN A 749 0.38 8.64 24.55
C GLN A 749 1.77 8.58 25.22
N ALA A 750 2.37 9.74 25.47
CA ALA A 750 3.66 9.87 26.15
C ALA A 750 3.60 9.67 27.69
N GLY A 751 2.40 9.71 28.30
CA GLY A 751 2.24 9.76 29.75
C GLY A 751 2.67 11.09 30.37
N GLU A 752 2.54 12.16 29.60
CA GLU A 752 2.93 13.55 29.90
C GLU A 752 1.73 14.48 30.15
N ALA A 753 0.51 14.01 29.87
CA ALA A 753 -0.71 14.80 30.00
C ALA A 753 -0.95 15.29 31.43
N ASN A 754 -1.51 16.50 31.58
CA ASN A 754 -1.85 17.11 32.86
C ASN A 754 -0.68 17.12 33.86
N ALA A 755 0.52 17.43 33.39
CA ALA A 755 1.71 17.44 34.22
C ALA A 755 1.66 18.58 35.26
N VAL A 756 1.92 18.27 36.53
CA VAL A 756 2.08 19.24 37.61
C VAL A 756 3.48 19.15 38.18
N ILE A 757 4.12 20.31 38.36
CA ILE A 757 5.48 20.43 38.88
C ILE A 757 5.45 21.31 40.13
N LYS A 758 6.05 20.84 41.22
CA LYS A 758 6.15 21.57 42.50
C LYS A 758 7.60 21.63 42.98
N GLU A 759 8.06 22.82 43.34
CA GLU A 759 9.37 22.98 43.97
C GLU A 759 9.32 22.48 45.42
N VAL A 760 10.16 21.51 45.76
CA VAL A 760 10.13 20.87 47.08
C VAL A 760 10.45 21.88 48.18
N ARG A 761 11.32 22.86 47.88
CA ARG A 761 11.74 23.88 48.84
C ARG A 761 10.61 24.82 49.25
N ASP A 762 9.79 25.28 48.30
CA ASP A 762 8.65 26.16 48.60
C ASP A 762 7.57 25.45 49.43
N GLU A 763 7.53 24.12 49.35
CA GLU A 763 6.62 23.28 50.12
C GLU A 763 7.23 22.83 51.47
N LEU A 764 8.49 23.14 51.81
CA LEU A 764 9.09 22.70 53.08
C LEU A 764 8.39 23.35 54.28
N LEU A 765 7.96 22.52 55.22
CA LEU A 765 7.35 22.97 56.47
C LEU A 765 8.40 23.49 57.45
N ASP A 766 8.22 24.74 57.89
CA ASP A 766 8.98 25.29 59.00
C ASP A 766 8.48 24.74 60.36
N ALA A 767 9.33 24.87 61.38
CA ALA A 767 9.05 24.34 62.73
C ALA A 767 7.86 25.03 63.43
N GLU A 768 7.54 26.28 63.09
CA GLU A 768 6.41 27.02 63.65
C GLU A 768 5.08 26.57 63.02
N THR A 769 5.07 26.37 61.70
CA THR A 769 3.94 25.91 60.89
C THR A 769 3.56 24.46 61.21
N PHE A 770 4.56 23.60 61.43
CA PHE A 770 4.31 22.21 61.85
C PHE A 770 3.88 22.10 63.32
N GLY A 771 4.39 22.96 64.21
CA GLY A 771 4.09 22.98 65.64
C GLY A 771 4.79 21.88 66.46
N THR A 772 4.69 21.96 67.80
CA THR A 772 5.16 20.91 68.73
C THR A 772 4.16 19.76 68.79
N VAL A 773 4.02 19.01 67.70
CA VAL A 773 3.05 17.91 67.61
C VAL A 773 3.65 16.62 68.16
N SER A 774 3.01 16.05 69.19
CA SER A 774 3.30 14.69 69.65
C SER A 774 2.87 13.68 68.58
N VAL A 775 3.78 12.79 68.16
CA VAL A 775 3.56 11.70 67.20
C VAL A 775 2.24 10.98 67.53
N GLY A 776 1.22 11.17 66.68
CA GLY A 776 -0.13 10.59 66.85
C GLY A 776 -1.33 11.52 66.64
N ASN A 777 -1.14 12.85 66.50
CA ASN A 777 -2.22 13.81 66.16
C ASN A 777 -1.72 14.93 65.21
N ILE A 778 -1.06 14.59 64.11
CA ILE A 778 -0.62 15.57 63.11
C ILE A 778 -1.81 15.89 62.19
N PRO A 779 -2.30 17.14 62.14
CA PRO A 779 -3.29 17.56 61.14
C PRO A 779 -2.74 17.35 59.74
N GLU A 780 -3.59 17.00 58.76
CA GLU A 780 -3.22 17.08 57.35
C GLU A 780 -2.78 18.51 57.05
N THR A 781 -1.47 18.69 56.83
CA THR A 781 -0.84 20.00 56.66
C THR A 781 -0.21 20.01 55.28
N ALA A 782 -0.51 21.03 54.47
CA ALA A 782 0.13 21.19 53.17
C ALA A 782 1.63 21.46 53.35
N GLY A 783 2.46 20.68 52.68
CA GLY A 783 3.92 20.80 52.66
C GLY A 783 4.65 19.46 52.86
N SER A 784 5.98 19.53 52.71
CA SER A 784 6.96 18.45 52.89
C SER A 784 7.77 18.63 54.18
N VAL A 785 8.39 17.56 54.68
CA VAL A 785 9.15 17.55 55.94
C VAL A 785 10.60 17.17 55.72
N TYR A 786 11.53 17.95 56.28
CA TYR A 786 12.94 17.60 56.35
C TYR A 786 13.24 16.62 57.50
N ILE A 787 14.03 15.58 57.20
CA ILE A 787 14.34 14.47 58.11
C ILE A 787 15.87 14.38 58.35
N ASP A 788 16.32 14.55 59.59
CA ASP A 788 17.74 14.47 59.96
C ASP A 788 18.07 13.24 60.83
N LYS A 789 18.44 12.10 60.23
CA LYS A 789 18.70 10.88 61.03
C LYS A 789 20.08 10.87 61.72
N SER A 790 20.89 11.92 61.60
CA SER A 790 22.29 11.94 62.07
C SER A 790 22.45 11.85 63.60
N ASN A 791 21.40 12.13 64.39
CA ASN A 791 21.46 12.18 65.85
C ASN A 791 20.69 11.08 66.61
N GLY A 792 20.10 10.10 65.93
CA GLY A 792 19.36 9.01 66.58
C GLY A 792 18.08 9.49 67.27
N SER A 793 16.93 9.27 66.61
CA SER A 793 15.59 9.75 66.98
C SER A 793 15.45 11.28 66.89
N THR A 794 15.03 11.77 65.72
CA THR A 794 14.60 13.17 65.54
C THR A 794 13.27 13.40 66.24
N THR A 795 13.30 14.02 67.41
CA THR A 795 12.09 14.62 68.02
C THR A 795 11.88 16.08 67.60
N GLU A 796 12.75 16.62 66.73
CA GLU A 796 12.66 17.97 66.18
C GLU A 796 12.76 17.88 64.66
N ILE A 797 11.72 18.36 63.97
CA ILE A 797 11.77 18.61 62.52
C ILE A 797 12.67 19.83 62.31
N GLY A 798 13.71 19.64 61.50
CA GLY A 798 14.85 20.54 61.43
C GLY A 798 14.52 21.87 60.75
N VAL A 799 15.12 22.95 61.26
CA VAL A 799 15.22 24.24 60.59
C VAL A 799 16.21 24.08 59.43
N TYR A 800 15.75 24.11 58.17
CA TYR A 800 16.61 23.89 57.00
C TYR A 800 16.54 25.02 55.96
N GLU A 801 16.34 26.26 56.40
CA GLU A 801 16.42 27.42 55.49
C GLU A 801 17.88 27.86 55.21
N ASP A 802 18.83 27.49 56.08
CA ASP A 802 20.18 28.08 56.13
C ASP A 802 21.22 27.41 55.21
N LEU A 803 20.92 26.26 54.61
CA LEU A 803 21.86 25.54 53.75
C LEU A 803 21.48 25.76 52.27
N GLY A 804 22.25 26.64 51.62
CA GLY A 804 22.35 26.83 50.18
C GLY A 804 21.23 27.65 49.48
N PRO A 805 21.37 27.87 48.15
CA PRO A 805 20.46 28.61 47.28
C PRO A 805 18.96 28.33 47.49
N LYS A 806 18.10 29.34 47.25
CA LYS A 806 16.72 29.40 47.77
C LYS A 806 15.66 28.51 47.09
N ASN A 807 16.00 27.74 46.05
CA ASN A 807 15.01 26.98 45.25
C ASN A 807 15.25 25.45 45.26
N GLU A 808 16.13 24.93 46.11
CA GLU A 808 16.34 23.47 46.25
C GLU A 808 16.65 23.02 47.68
N VAL A 809 16.36 21.74 47.97
CA VAL A 809 16.58 21.12 49.28
C VAL A 809 17.84 20.27 49.25
N TYR A 810 18.86 20.66 50.01
CA TYR A 810 20.09 19.89 50.11
C TYR A 810 19.98 18.77 51.16
N LEU A 811 20.34 17.57 50.75
CA LEU A 811 20.42 16.40 51.61
C LEU A 811 21.90 16.07 51.83
N ALA A 812 22.38 16.25 53.06
CA ALA A 812 23.66 15.71 53.48
C ALA A 812 23.54 14.18 53.66
N SER A 813 24.67 13.48 53.75
CA SER A 813 24.68 12.05 54.06
C SER A 813 23.89 11.79 55.36
N GLY A 814 22.91 10.89 55.30
CA GLY A 814 22.07 10.54 56.44
C GLY A 814 20.85 11.45 56.68
N THR A 815 20.54 12.37 55.76
CA THR A 815 19.32 13.19 55.80
C THR A 815 18.37 12.87 54.66
N GLY A 816 17.12 13.31 54.76
CA GLY A 816 16.10 13.05 53.77
C GLY A 816 14.96 14.06 53.78
N VAL A 817 14.06 13.94 52.81
CA VAL A 817 12.80 14.69 52.74
C VAL A 817 11.65 13.72 52.51
N ALA A 818 10.50 14.01 53.11
CA ALA A 818 9.30 13.19 53.01
C ALA A 818 8.07 14.02 52.74
N PHE A 819 7.15 13.49 51.93
CA PHE A 819 5.85 14.10 51.63
C PHE A 819 4.86 13.02 51.21
N ASN A 820 3.58 13.36 51.25
CA ASN A 820 2.48 12.55 50.75
C ASN A 820 1.85 13.27 49.54
N ILE A 821 1.50 12.51 48.50
CA ILE A 821 0.92 13.04 47.26
C ILE A 821 -0.57 12.68 47.08
N GLY A 822 -1.22 12.19 48.14
CA GLY A 822 -2.58 11.65 48.10
C GLY A 822 -2.68 10.25 47.49
N GLN A 823 -3.90 9.70 47.47
CA GLN A 823 -4.20 8.35 46.95
C GLN A 823 -4.60 8.33 45.46
N ALA A 824 -4.44 9.43 44.73
CA ALA A 824 -4.73 9.45 43.30
C ALA A 824 -3.70 8.59 42.56
N GLN A 825 -4.16 7.78 41.60
CA GLN A 825 -3.26 7.06 40.69
C GLN A 825 -2.81 8.07 39.63
N TYR A 826 -1.56 8.51 39.73
CA TYR A 826 -0.88 9.30 38.71
C TYR A 826 -0.25 8.36 37.68
N ASP A 827 -0.11 8.82 36.44
CA ASP A 827 0.54 8.03 35.38
C ASP A 827 2.03 7.87 35.70
N LYS A 828 2.70 8.97 36.06
CA LYS A 828 4.10 8.99 36.50
C LYS A 828 4.30 9.88 37.72
N VAL A 829 5.23 9.50 38.59
CA VAL A 829 5.72 10.32 39.71
C VAL A 829 7.24 10.40 39.60
N LEU A 830 7.75 11.62 39.42
CA LEU A 830 9.12 11.91 39.05
C LEU A 830 9.75 12.86 40.07
N LEU A 831 11.00 12.60 40.43
CA LEU A 831 11.78 13.40 41.37
C LEU A 831 12.93 14.10 40.65
N GLY A 832 12.99 15.42 40.76
CA GLY A 832 14.15 16.22 40.38
C GLY A 832 15.29 16.00 41.38
N LEU A 833 16.36 15.32 40.94
CA LEU A 833 17.52 14.97 41.76
C LEU A 833 18.82 15.33 41.04
N LYS A 834 19.79 15.85 41.79
CA LYS A 834 21.13 16.13 41.25
C LYS A 834 22.24 16.11 42.29
N ALA A 835 23.49 16.03 41.81
CA ALA A 835 24.73 16.06 42.58
C ALA A 835 25.44 17.42 42.46
N PRO A 836 24.94 18.48 43.15
CA PRO A 836 25.39 19.86 42.94
C PRO A 836 26.84 20.13 43.36
N ALA A 837 27.40 19.29 44.23
CA ALA A 837 28.79 19.41 44.71
C ALA A 837 29.82 18.81 43.72
N GLY A 838 29.37 18.29 42.58
CA GLY A 838 30.20 17.64 41.58
C GLY A 838 30.83 16.32 42.02
N ALA A 839 30.12 15.60 42.89
CA ALA A 839 30.49 14.26 43.33
C ALA A 839 29.23 13.38 43.33
N ALA A 840 29.30 12.25 42.62
CA ALA A 840 28.20 11.29 42.55
C ALA A 840 27.83 10.74 43.94
N SER A 841 26.55 10.44 44.12
CA SER A 841 26.02 9.81 45.33
C SER A 841 24.84 8.91 44.99
N GLN A 842 24.08 8.50 45.99
CA GLN A 842 22.84 7.75 45.82
C GLN A 842 21.78 8.17 46.84
N VAL A 843 20.53 7.94 46.49
CA VAL A 843 19.39 8.08 47.40
C VAL A 843 18.62 6.77 47.48
N ALA A 844 18.15 6.41 48.67
CA ALA A 844 17.12 5.41 48.85
C ALA A 844 15.75 6.10 48.79
N VAL A 845 14.87 5.63 47.91
CA VAL A 845 13.53 6.20 47.70
C VAL A 845 12.42 5.17 47.90
N THR A 846 11.21 5.62 48.21
CA THR A 846 10.02 4.76 48.20
C THR A 846 9.85 4.07 46.85
N ASP A 847 9.54 2.76 46.88
CA ASP A 847 9.10 1.98 45.72
C ASP A 847 8.04 0.96 46.18
N LYS A 848 6.76 1.31 45.99
CA LYS A 848 5.61 0.52 46.43
C LYS A 848 5.68 0.23 47.94
N ASP A 849 5.62 -1.04 48.34
CA ASP A 849 5.73 -1.49 49.74
C ASP A 849 7.18 -1.54 50.27
N GLY A 850 8.16 -1.19 49.42
CA GLY A 850 9.58 -1.27 49.71
C GLY A 850 10.32 0.02 49.41
N LYS A 851 11.62 -0.10 49.13
CA LYS A 851 12.48 0.99 48.68
C LYS A 851 13.44 0.54 47.59
N LYS A 852 13.91 1.48 46.78
CA LYS A 852 14.98 1.25 45.79
C LYS A 852 16.07 2.30 45.93
N ASP A 853 17.28 1.96 45.52
CA ASP A 853 18.36 2.94 45.39
C ASP A 853 18.31 3.57 44.00
N ILE A 854 18.51 4.88 43.93
CA ILE A 854 18.75 5.64 42.70
C ILE A 854 20.16 6.21 42.77
N ALA A 855 21.00 5.87 41.81
CA ALA A 855 22.30 6.49 41.63
C ALA A 855 22.11 7.89 41.04
N VAL A 856 22.69 8.90 41.68
CA VAL A 856 22.66 10.29 41.21
C VAL A 856 24.08 10.68 40.83
N ASN A 857 24.35 10.54 39.53
CA ASN A 857 25.69 10.67 38.94
C ASN A 857 25.80 11.86 37.97
N SER A 858 24.88 12.82 38.08
CA SER A 858 24.90 14.06 37.31
C SER A 858 24.61 15.26 38.20
N ALA A 859 25.26 16.38 37.92
CA ALA A 859 24.93 17.68 38.49
C ALA A 859 23.72 18.30 37.77
N THR A 860 23.42 17.90 36.53
CA THR A 860 22.23 18.34 35.79
C THR A 860 20.95 17.93 36.52
N ASP A 861 19.96 18.82 36.55
CA ASP A 861 18.67 18.58 37.22
C ASP A 861 17.79 17.61 36.44
N MET A 862 17.89 16.32 36.76
CA MET A 862 17.18 15.25 36.07
C MET A 862 16.00 14.71 36.87
N TYR A 863 14.98 14.26 36.16
CA TYR A 863 13.78 13.64 36.72
C TYR A 863 13.90 12.12 36.74
N TYR A 864 13.79 11.53 37.93
CA TYR A 864 13.86 10.09 38.15
C TYR A 864 12.50 9.55 38.58
N GLU A 865 12.00 8.54 37.88
CA GLU A 865 10.69 7.94 38.18
C GLU A 865 10.74 7.09 39.45
N ILE A 866 9.74 7.28 40.30
CA ILE A 866 9.51 6.53 41.53
C ILE A 866 8.08 5.98 41.59
N THR A 867 7.87 5.02 42.48
CA THR A 867 6.54 4.51 42.77
C THR A 867 6.22 4.77 44.25
N PRO A 868 5.29 5.68 44.59
CA PRO A 868 4.83 5.89 45.96
C PRO A 868 4.29 4.61 46.60
N ASP A 869 4.14 4.61 47.93
CA ASP A 869 3.43 3.51 48.61
C ASP A 869 1.91 3.55 48.33
N GLU A 870 1.17 2.53 48.77
CA GLU A 870 -0.29 2.45 48.58
C GLU A 870 -1.08 3.63 49.18
N ASN A 871 -0.45 4.41 50.07
CA ASN A 871 -1.04 5.57 50.73
C ASN A 871 -0.56 6.89 50.12
N GLY A 872 0.28 6.86 49.08
CA GLY A 872 0.86 8.04 48.45
C GLY A 872 2.05 8.64 49.20
N ASN A 873 2.65 7.91 50.15
CA ASN A 873 3.83 8.38 50.89
C ASN A 873 5.10 8.25 50.04
N VAL A 874 5.94 9.28 50.11
CA VAL A 874 7.24 9.35 49.46
C VAL A 874 8.29 9.76 50.50
N MET A 875 9.38 8.99 50.54
CA MET A 875 10.59 9.31 51.28
C MET A 875 11.76 9.32 50.31
N ILE A 876 12.61 10.35 50.42
CA ILE A 876 13.86 10.48 49.69
C ILE A 876 14.96 10.58 50.75
N TYR A 877 15.83 9.59 50.82
CA TYR A 877 16.87 9.52 51.85
C TYR A 877 18.25 9.45 51.20
N ASN A 878 19.13 10.41 51.50
CA ASN A 878 20.51 10.35 51.04
C ASN A 878 21.29 9.29 51.83
N SER A 879 21.40 8.11 51.22
CA SER A 879 22.15 6.97 51.76
C SER A 879 23.62 6.96 51.34
N GLY A 880 24.04 7.87 50.45
CA GLY A 880 25.41 7.99 49.99
C GLY A 880 26.26 8.96 50.81
N ASP A 881 27.49 9.20 50.33
CA ASP A 881 28.50 9.99 51.05
C ASP A 881 28.50 11.48 50.64
N ALA A 882 28.04 11.80 49.42
CA ALA A 882 28.05 13.16 48.88
C ALA A 882 26.66 13.83 48.96
N MET A 883 26.67 15.16 48.92
CA MET A 883 25.45 15.97 48.99
C MET A 883 24.62 15.82 47.72
N ILE A 884 23.31 15.59 47.90
CA ILE A 884 22.31 15.57 46.83
C ILE A 884 21.37 16.76 47.00
N ALA A 885 20.90 17.34 45.91
CA ALA A 885 19.80 18.30 45.92
C ALA A 885 18.53 17.64 45.40
N VAL A 886 17.42 17.89 46.10
CA VAL A 886 16.06 17.63 45.64
C VAL A 886 15.46 18.95 45.20
N THR A 887 15.10 19.05 43.92
CA THR A 887 14.62 20.29 43.31
C THR A 887 13.09 20.28 43.30
N LYS A 888 12.51 19.34 42.55
CA LYS A 888 11.10 19.33 42.18
C LYS A 888 10.46 17.96 42.32
N VAL A 889 9.15 17.95 42.51
CA VAL A 889 8.28 16.78 42.31
C VAL A 889 7.43 17.06 41.08
N ARG A 890 7.44 16.12 40.15
CA ARG A 890 6.64 16.16 38.92
C ARG A 890 5.69 14.97 38.91
N VAL A 891 4.42 15.22 38.66
CA VAL A 891 3.38 14.19 38.52
C VAL A 891 2.63 14.38 37.21
N THR A 892 2.18 13.31 36.57
CA THR A 892 1.39 13.34 35.33
C THR A 892 0.07 12.60 35.50
N GLY A 893 -0.90 12.83 34.61
CA GLY A 893 -2.24 12.26 34.72
C GLY A 893 -3.07 12.86 35.85
N VAL A 894 -2.84 14.11 36.22
CA VAL A 894 -3.56 14.76 37.32
C VAL A 894 -4.95 15.20 36.86
N ASP A 895 -6.02 14.63 37.43
CA ASP A 895 -7.42 14.98 37.10
C ASP A 895 -7.76 16.47 37.27
N ASP A 896 -7.24 17.10 38.33
CA ASP A 896 -7.37 18.53 38.59
C ASP A 896 -6.02 19.12 39.02
N PRO A 897 -5.21 19.61 38.05
CA PRO A 897 -3.89 20.17 38.30
C PRO A 897 -3.85 21.28 39.37
N GLN A 898 -4.97 22.00 39.56
CA GLN A 898 -5.06 23.11 40.51
C GLN A 898 -5.16 22.65 41.97
N ASN A 899 -5.53 21.39 42.21
CA ASN A 899 -5.73 20.84 43.56
C ASN A 899 -4.58 19.94 44.04
N PHE A 900 -3.57 19.70 43.20
CA PHE A 900 -2.40 18.92 43.61
C PHE A 900 -1.54 19.71 44.60
N ALA A 901 -1.24 19.09 45.74
CA ALA A 901 -0.37 19.65 46.77
C ALA A 901 0.45 18.53 47.42
N LEU A 902 1.67 18.87 47.86
CA LEU A 902 2.42 18.01 48.76
C LEU A 902 1.82 18.12 50.15
N MET A 903 1.68 16.99 50.85
CA MET A 903 1.00 16.93 52.14
C MET A 903 1.86 16.24 53.18
N THR A 904 1.70 16.64 54.43
CA THR A 904 2.23 15.94 55.59
C THR A 904 1.09 15.37 56.42
N THR A 905 1.15 14.08 56.69
CA THR A 905 0.11 13.32 57.41
C THR A 905 0.70 12.52 58.58
N SER A 906 -0.17 12.08 59.50
CA SER A 906 0.26 11.16 60.57
C SER A 906 0.74 9.80 60.02
N ALA A 907 0.19 9.36 58.88
CA ALA A 907 0.60 8.13 58.21
C ALA A 907 2.02 8.27 57.62
N LEU A 908 2.31 9.42 56.98
CA LEU A 908 3.64 9.73 56.45
C LEU A 908 4.72 9.65 57.55
N MET A 909 4.46 10.21 58.72
CA MET A 909 5.45 10.17 59.81
C MET A 909 5.68 8.74 60.33
N SER A 910 4.62 7.94 60.40
CA SER A 910 4.74 6.51 60.74
C SER A 910 5.55 5.75 59.67
N TYR A 911 5.34 6.09 58.40
CA TYR A 911 6.08 5.53 57.27
C TYR A 911 7.57 5.89 57.35
N VAL A 912 7.93 7.16 57.60
CA VAL A 912 9.31 7.63 57.76
C VAL A 912 10.05 6.88 58.87
N GLU A 913 9.41 6.61 60.01
CA GLU A 913 9.98 5.81 61.11
C GLU A 913 10.27 4.36 60.69
N SER A 914 9.44 3.79 59.81
CA SER A 914 9.57 2.41 59.33
C SER A 914 10.51 2.24 58.12
N PHE A 915 10.84 3.33 57.42
CA PHE A 915 11.53 3.31 56.12
C PHE A 915 12.86 2.53 56.12
N ASP A 916 13.64 2.62 57.20
CA ASP A 916 14.92 1.91 57.30
C ASP A 916 14.74 0.39 57.33
N SER A 917 13.58 -0.09 57.81
CA SER A 917 13.23 -1.50 57.90
C SER A 917 12.56 -2.08 56.65
N LEU A 918 12.20 -1.24 55.68
CA LEU A 918 11.62 -1.69 54.42
C LEU A 918 12.61 -2.55 53.63
N ALA A 919 12.08 -3.55 52.94
CA ALA A 919 12.86 -4.37 52.03
C ALA A 919 13.22 -3.57 50.77
N TYR A 920 14.40 -3.85 50.23
CA TYR A 920 14.73 -3.38 48.89
C TYR A 920 13.90 -4.16 47.88
N THR A 921 13.29 -3.48 46.91
CA THR A 921 12.62 -4.13 45.79
C THR A 921 13.68 -4.84 44.94
N GLU A 922 13.46 -6.12 44.60
CA GLU A 922 14.38 -6.84 43.73
C GLU A 922 14.27 -6.27 42.32
N GLU A 923 15.40 -5.81 41.77
CA GLU A 923 15.51 -5.41 40.38
C GLU A 923 15.29 -6.66 39.51
N THR A 924 14.09 -6.82 38.95
CA THR A 924 13.89 -7.76 37.85
C THR A 924 14.69 -7.26 36.67
N ILE A 925 15.93 -7.74 36.55
CA ILE A 925 16.66 -7.71 35.28
C ILE A 925 15.90 -8.67 34.35
N GLU A 926 14.88 -8.16 33.68
CA GLU A 926 14.45 -8.71 32.40
C GLU A 926 15.71 -8.64 31.51
N PRO A 927 16.23 -9.77 31.00
CA PRO A 927 17.30 -9.70 30.03
C PRO A 927 16.78 -8.91 28.84
N GLY A 928 17.33 -7.70 28.64
CA GLY A 928 16.95 -6.80 27.57
C GLY A 928 16.81 -7.57 26.27
N THR A 929 15.59 -7.65 25.77
CA THR A 929 15.31 -8.04 24.40
C THR A 929 16.07 -7.05 23.53
N ALA A 930 17.13 -7.54 22.88
CA ALA A 930 17.69 -6.88 21.73
C ALA A 930 16.53 -6.51 20.81
N GLU A 931 16.55 -5.25 20.36
CA GLU A 931 15.64 -4.67 19.38
C GLU A 931 15.21 -5.71 18.36
N GLY A 932 13.91 -5.99 18.38
CA GLY A 932 13.22 -6.72 17.36
C GLY A 932 11.90 -6.01 17.18
N ASP A 933 11.79 -5.30 16.05
CA ASP A 933 10.56 -4.71 15.55
C ASP A 933 9.37 -5.62 15.86
N VAL A 934 8.49 -5.18 16.75
CA VAL A 934 7.20 -5.81 16.94
C VAL A 934 6.28 -5.17 15.91
N ASP A 935 6.30 -5.73 14.70
CA ASP A 935 5.35 -5.42 13.65
C ASP A 935 3.99 -6.02 14.06
N ILE A 936 3.08 -5.18 14.55
CA ILE A 936 1.71 -5.56 14.90
C ILE A 936 0.87 -5.59 13.61
N ASP A 937 0.63 -6.82 13.15
CA ASP A 937 -0.49 -7.31 12.33
C ASP A 937 -1.17 -6.33 11.33
N ASN A 938 -0.89 -6.54 10.04
CA ASN A 938 -1.85 -6.28 8.95
C ASN A 938 -2.24 -7.64 8.32
N PRO A 939 -3.53 -7.95 8.09
CA PRO A 939 -3.99 -9.32 7.92
C PRO A 939 -3.82 -9.84 6.49
N SER A 940 -3.41 -11.11 6.41
CA SER A 940 -3.71 -12.09 5.35
C SER A 940 -3.35 -11.75 3.89
N VAL A 941 -2.25 -12.35 3.41
CA VAL A 941 -2.05 -12.67 1.99
C VAL A 941 -2.07 -14.21 1.83
N PRO A 942 -2.83 -14.78 0.86
CA PRO A 942 -3.04 -16.22 0.77
C PRO A 942 -1.89 -16.98 0.10
N GLU A 943 -1.60 -18.17 0.63
CA GLU A 943 -0.67 -19.15 0.06
C GLU A 943 -1.12 -19.65 -1.34
N ALA A 944 -0.15 -19.81 -2.24
CA ALA A 944 -0.29 -20.55 -3.50
C ALA A 944 1.02 -21.33 -3.78
N PRO A 945 1.02 -22.40 -4.59
CA PRO A 945 1.17 -23.77 -4.10
C PRO A 945 2.49 -24.45 -4.52
N SER A 946 2.72 -25.60 -3.91
CA SER A 946 3.88 -26.49 -4.04
C SER A 946 3.98 -27.29 -5.35
N GLU A 947 5.24 -27.63 -5.68
CA GLU A 947 5.79 -28.81 -6.43
C GLU A 947 6.44 -28.54 -7.81
N PRO A 948 7.36 -29.39 -8.33
CA PRO A 948 8.14 -30.49 -7.73
C PRO A 948 9.67 -30.47 -8.03
N ASP A 949 10.35 -31.40 -7.37
CA ASP A 949 11.75 -31.81 -7.43
C ASP A 949 12.24 -32.33 -8.81
N SER A 950 13.44 -31.93 -9.25
CA SER A 950 14.49 -32.84 -9.79
C SER A 950 15.65 -32.12 -10.51
N GLY A 951 16.88 -32.57 -10.24
CA GLY A 951 17.94 -32.60 -11.26
C GLY A 951 19.30 -31.95 -10.92
N ASP A 952 20.12 -32.68 -10.14
CA ASP A 952 21.56 -32.43 -9.96
C ASP A 952 22.36 -32.66 -11.25
N SER A 953 23.22 -31.70 -11.62
CA SER A 953 24.57 -32.00 -12.15
C SER A 953 25.54 -30.81 -12.02
N GLY A 954 26.26 -30.75 -10.91
CA GLY A 954 27.73 -30.62 -10.82
C GLY A 954 28.52 -29.48 -11.49
N ASN A 955 29.00 -28.57 -10.61
CA ASN A 955 30.38 -28.03 -10.47
C ASN A 955 30.82 -26.91 -11.46
N SER A 956 31.34 -25.74 -11.06
CA SER A 956 32.26 -25.43 -9.96
C SER A 956 32.35 -23.92 -9.68
N GLY A 957 32.39 -23.49 -8.41
CA GLY A 957 32.92 -22.16 -8.05
C GLY A 957 32.47 -21.61 -6.68
N HIS A 958 33.32 -21.79 -5.67
CA HIS A 958 33.40 -21.05 -4.40
C HIS A 958 32.22 -21.13 -3.40
N GLY A 959 32.43 -21.91 -2.35
CA GLY A 959 31.61 -21.93 -1.14
C GLY A 959 32.18 -21.08 0.03
N THR A 960 31.22 -20.68 0.87
CA THR A 960 31.25 -20.54 2.34
C THR A 960 32.03 -19.38 2.99
N VAL A 961 31.29 -18.36 3.47
CA VAL A 961 31.73 -17.38 4.50
C VAL A 961 30.79 -17.32 5.71
N ILE A 962 29.66 -18.05 5.75
CA ILE A 962 28.68 -17.89 6.85
C ILE A 962 28.79 -18.93 7.98
N ASP A 963 29.50 -20.05 7.81
CA ASP A 963 29.66 -21.06 8.89
C ASP A 963 30.91 -20.89 9.78
N THR A 964 31.78 -19.90 9.52
CA THR A 964 33.03 -19.71 10.32
C THR A 964 32.88 -18.67 11.45
N ILE A 965 31.83 -17.85 11.44
CA ILE A 965 31.66 -16.75 12.40
C ILE A 965 30.98 -17.21 13.70
N VAL A 966 30.11 -18.21 13.63
CA VAL A 966 29.36 -18.71 14.80
C VAL A 966 30.21 -19.61 15.71
N GLU A 967 31.20 -20.34 15.18
CA GLU A 967 32.13 -21.14 16.02
C GLU A 967 33.27 -20.30 16.62
N THR A 968 33.64 -19.16 16.02
CA THR A 968 34.71 -18.29 16.53
C THR A 968 34.24 -17.43 17.72
N VAL A 969 32.99 -16.95 17.71
CA VAL A 969 32.42 -16.13 18.79
C VAL A 969 32.15 -16.96 20.06
N ASN A 970 31.70 -18.21 19.91
CA ASN A 970 31.46 -19.10 21.06
C ASN A 970 32.77 -19.59 21.72
N SER A 971 33.85 -19.78 20.95
CA SER A 971 35.16 -20.16 21.54
C SER A 971 35.90 -19.00 22.24
N LEU A 972 35.60 -17.76 21.87
CA LEU A 972 36.15 -16.55 22.50
C LEU A 972 35.49 -16.27 23.86
N TRP A 973 34.17 -16.48 23.97
CA TRP A 973 33.42 -16.36 25.22
C TRP A 973 33.79 -17.43 26.25
N ASP A 974 33.98 -18.69 25.83
CA ASP A 974 34.41 -19.79 26.72
C ASP A 974 35.86 -19.64 27.22
N SER A 975 36.74 -18.98 26.45
CA SER A 975 38.12 -18.68 26.86
C SER A 975 38.20 -17.55 27.90
N ILE A 976 37.29 -16.57 27.84
CA ILE A 976 37.26 -15.42 28.75
C ILE A 976 36.67 -15.83 30.10
N TRP A 977 35.63 -16.68 30.12
CA TRP A 977 34.96 -17.11 31.35
C TRP A 977 35.77 -18.13 32.16
N ASN A 978 36.54 -19.00 31.50
CA ASN A 978 37.46 -19.93 32.18
C ASN A 978 38.71 -19.24 32.76
N GLY A 979 39.04 -18.02 32.31
CA GLY A 979 40.10 -17.19 32.90
C GLY A 979 39.68 -16.49 34.19
N PHE A 980 38.40 -16.09 34.29
CA PHE A 980 37.85 -15.37 35.43
C PHE A 980 37.63 -16.27 36.67
N SER A 981 37.27 -17.55 36.49
CA SER A 981 37.09 -18.51 37.60
C SER A 981 38.41 -18.98 38.23
N SER A 982 39.51 -18.95 37.48
CA SER A 982 40.86 -19.25 37.97
C SER A 982 41.45 -18.11 38.82
N TRP A 983 41.08 -16.86 38.54
CA TRP A 983 41.58 -15.67 39.26
C TRP A 983 40.90 -15.47 40.63
N LEU A 984 39.62 -15.80 40.77
CA LEU A 984 38.86 -15.72 42.03
C LEU A 984 39.10 -16.89 43.02
N SER A 985 39.93 -17.88 42.66
CA SER A 985 40.31 -18.98 43.57
C SER A 985 41.67 -18.78 44.27
N ARG A 986 42.28 -17.59 44.13
CA ARG A 986 43.60 -17.27 44.67
C ARG A 986 43.73 -15.98 45.48
N TRP A 987 42.62 -15.34 45.87
CA TRP A 987 42.58 -14.29 46.91
C TRP A 987 41.37 -14.46 47.83
#